data_AF-A0A3C0VB50-F1
#
_entry.id   AF-A0A3C0VB50-F1
#
_cell.length_a   1.000
_cell.length_b   1.000
_cell.length_c   1.000
_cell.angle_alpha   90.00
_cell.angle_beta   90.00
_cell.angle_gamma   90.00
#
_symmetry.space_group_name_H-M   'P 1'
#
loop_
_entity.id
_entity.type
_entity.pdbx_description
1 polymer ?
#
loop_
_entity_poly.entity_id
_entity_poly.type
_entity_poly.pdbx_seq_one_letter_code
_entity_poly.pdbx_strand_id
1 'polypeptide(L)'
;MRLRSAAVSALRPHTIAIAALAACACAMAGETVMLAGPESYAGESYRWAAKEPIEAALSLAPGVPHTLYLRWGAKGDERAGTVRVNGHAATIRHGGYDGFDEVALDVPGEWVAAARTVVRIERLAGGAGLAPFVSAVRAARLEARTDPAPGAVAIEVQGEDLEGPWAIQANIAGYRGRGFRVSNASGIAATILKGEVTLPREGRYAVWARGYEGDGADRSFAVDLGGASFAPTHRGRSAGRFSWRRAGLATLGAGAHALAVRDAGAGFEVVDAVLVTSDLAFDPDLTGRLEARLFAAGSDEDPRARLVAEISDAAEAADRDAMRRLADPAACDRAAEELRARLRSALGLEPLPPRTPLNAAVLGRVERDGYSVERLTFESRPGFVVTANVYVPARPPGAAERLPAVLCPAGHWQHAKAQPQVQARCIGLAKLGFIALVYDPFGQGERNVPGNGHREYFASVLAGRNNMSYMVWDTVRALDYLLTRADVDPRRIGCTGASGGGLNTFYAAAIDERIAAACPVVYVSRLREFLETGIDHCPCSHVNGLASFADEGTVLALMAPRPVLMIAATEDPMFTPKGAREALAQALPAFRARGAGDRIAVLEFPGGHDYSRPMREALYGWARRCLQDQGDGGAFPEPAMTLEPVDSPALRCFPEGKVPATSATVRSLSRAEAERLIALLPEPEKAVSAPLLRALGWRTPSAAALEPFDSALARLCRAVCGEAGFTSLRVRAEPLGSFGCLRNSVEDARAVAVVPLLAGAGASSAGEKAFAKLLAERGIETVFLDMSASEGAAHKLVTDALLGGRPLAVRRAEALVAAARALDAERGARVPVIACAQGLDEALVVLLAQACERPFAGIVCRGLPDSLGAAFDDGFSPSSSVWRLLEAADLPTLRALAGVPVAVLPAEAAAERVAEEAGALAGTR
;
A
#
# COMPACT_ATOMS: atom_id res chain seq x y z
N MET A 1 -58.34 -9.56 10.44
CA MET A 1 -59.50 -9.38 11.34
C MET A 1 -59.13 -8.28 12.35
N ARG A 2 -59.96 -7.22 12.39
CA ARG A 2 -60.11 -6.12 13.38
C ARG A 2 -59.79 -6.55 14.85
N LEU A 3 -59.28 -5.77 15.82
CA LEU A 3 -59.50 -4.38 16.27
C LEU A 3 -58.61 -4.04 17.51
N ARG A 4 -58.13 -2.77 17.58
CA ARG A 4 -58.19 -1.76 18.69
C ARG A 4 -57.60 -1.95 20.11
N SER A 5 -56.87 -0.88 20.51
CA SER A 5 -56.90 -0.09 21.77
C SER A 5 -56.29 -0.71 23.05
N ALA A 6 -55.70 0.02 24.00
CA ALA A 6 -55.65 1.46 24.29
C ALA A 6 -54.39 1.80 25.14
N ALA A 7 -54.00 3.08 25.11
CA ALA A 7 -53.06 3.68 26.05
C ALA A 7 -53.74 3.95 27.43
N VAL A 8 -52.95 4.00 28.52
CA VAL A 8 -52.89 5.10 29.53
C VAL A 8 -52.14 4.67 30.82
N SER A 9 -51.06 5.40 31.09
CA SER A 9 -50.50 5.94 32.36
C SER A 9 -50.13 5.09 33.60
N ALA A 10 -48.85 5.25 33.97
CA ALA A 10 -48.32 5.77 35.25
C ALA A 10 -48.37 4.91 36.54
N LEU A 11 -47.19 4.44 36.99
CA LEU A 11 -46.46 4.93 38.19
C LEU A 11 -45.25 3.99 38.52
N ARG A 12 -44.05 4.55 38.62
CA ARG A 12 -42.85 3.94 39.26
C ARG A 12 -43.00 4.06 40.80
N PRO A 13 -42.45 3.16 41.66
CA PRO A 13 -41.00 3.03 41.89
C PRO A 13 -40.43 1.64 42.30
N HIS A 14 -39.14 1.46 41.97
CA HIS A 14 -38.08 0.78 42.74
C HIS A 14 -38.11 -0.73 43.09
N THR A 15 -37.18 -1.44 42.42
CA THR A 15 -36.19 -2.44 42.93
C THR A 15 -36.47 -3.94 42.67
N ILE A 16 -35.45 -4.56 42.06
CA ILE A 16 -35.10 -6.00 41.94
C ILE A 16 -35.98 -6.87 41.02
N ALA A 17 -35.39 -7.22 39.87
CA ALA A 17 -35.20 -8.60 39.38
C ALA A 17 -35.02 -8.59 37.85
N ILE A 18 -33.80 -8.32 37.36
CA ILE A 18 -33.41 -8.74 36.01
C ILE A 18 -32.85 -10.15 36.14
N ALA A 19 -33.77 -11.12 36.15
CA ALA A 19 -33.48 -12.51 35.88
C ALA A 19 -34.53 -12.98 34.86
N ALA A 20 -34.21 -12.83 33.57
CA ALA A 20 -34.78 -13.68 32.52
C ALA A 20 -33.98 -13.54 31.22
N LEU A 21 -33.22 -14.60 30.94
CA LEU A 21 -33.00 -15.19 29.61
C LEU A 21 -32.11 -14.44 28.60
N ALA A 22 -30.80 -14.67 28.72
CA ALA A 22 -29.98 -15.00 27.55
C ALA A 22 -29.35 -16.38 27.80
N ALA A 23 -30.07 -17.41 27.37
CA ALA A 23 -29.60 -18.79 27.41
C ALA A 23 -28.49 -18.99 26.36
N CYS A 24 -27.33 -19.40 26.87
CA CYS A 24 -26.25 -20.18 26.25
C CYS A 24 -26.14 -20.24 24.71
N ALA A 25 -25.17 -19.48 24.18
CA ALA A 25 -24.24 -19.93 23.13
C ALA A 25 -23.04 -18.96 23.07
N CYS A 26 -22.17 -18.94 24.09
CA CYS A 26 -20.92 -18.17 24.05
C CYS A 26 -19.83 -19.01 23.40
N ALA A 27 -19.50 -18.71 22.14
CA ALA A 27 -18.30 -19.22 21.49
C ALA A 27 -17.80 -18.23 20.43
N MET A 28 -17.26 -17.09 20.88
CA MET A 28 -16.16 -16.33 20.25
C MET A 28 -15.58 -15.39 21.30
N ALA A 29 -14.25 -15.40 21.47
CA ALA A 29 -13.55 -14.41 22.29
C ALA A 29 -13.66 -13.06 21.58
N GLY A 30 -14.33 -12.08 22.20
CA GLY A 30 -14.54 -10.77 21.61
C GLY A 30 -15.83 -10.03 21.99
N GLU A 31 -16.75 -10.63 22.75
CA GLU A 31 -17.97 -9.90 23.15
C GLU A 31 -17.77 -9.06 24.42
N THR A 32 -18.22 -7.80 24.32
CA THR A 32 -18.21 -6.81 25.38
C THR A 32 -19.49 -6.94 26.19
N VAL A 33 -19.42 -7.35 27.45
CA VAL A 33 -20.61 -7.31 28.32
C VAL A 33 -20.76 -5.89 28.87
N MET A 34 -21.72 -5.15 28.32
CA MET A 34 -22.10 -3.81 28.78
C MET A 34 -23.11 -3.93 29.94
N LEU A 35 -22.79 -3.39 31.11
CA LEU A 35 -23.48 -3.75 32.35
C LEU A 35 -24.66 -2.83 32.79
N ALA A 36 -25.05 -1.80 32.01
CA ALA A 36 -26.22 -0.93 32.29
C ALA A 36 -26.79 -0.25 31.02
N GLY A 37 -27.94 0.47 31.08
CA GLY A 37 -28.68 1.22 30.00
C GLY A 37 -28.64 2.78 30.12
N PRO A 38 -29.16 3.59 29.15
CA PRO A 38 -28.75 5.00 28.94
C PRO A 38 -29.61 6.13 29.57
N GLU A 39 -28.95 7.23 29.98
CA GLU A 39 -29.46 8.62 30.06
C GLU A 39 -28.39 9.62 29.49
N SER A 40 -28.77 10.82 29.04
CA SER A 40 -27.90 11.73 28.26
C SER A 40 -27.23 12.87 29.05
N TYR A 41 -25.98 13.21 28.75
CA TYR A 41 -25.31 14.46 29.18
C TYR A 41 -24.54 15.07 28.00
N ALA A 42 -24.70 16.39 27.76
CA ALA A 42 -24.09 17.14 26.65
C ALA A 42 -24.37 16.61 25.23
N GLY A 43 -25.51 15.93 25.02
CA GLY A 43 -25.88 15.38 23.72
C GLY A 43 -25.28 14.00 23.42
N GLU A 44 -24.43 13.47 24.31
CA GLU A 44 -23.96 12.09 24.26
C GLU A 44 -24.65 11.25 25.35
N SER A 45 -24.97 9.99 25.01
CA SER A 45 -25.62 9.05 25.93
C SER A 45 -24.58 8.35 26.80
N TYR A 46 -24.68 8.50 28.12
CA TYR A 46 -23.82 7.80 29.09
C TYR A 46 -24.68 6.90 29.99
N ARG A 47 -24.09 5.88 30.62
CA ARG A 47 -24.83 4.90 31.45
C ARG A 47 -24.26 4.89 32.87
N TRP A 48 -25.07 5.12 33.91
CA TRP A 48 -24.65 5.09 35.33
C TRP A 48 -25.69 4.41 36.24
N ALA A 49 -25.25 3.41 37.04
CA ALA A 49 -25.79 2.93 38.34
C ALA A 49 -25.01 1.65 38.75
N ALA A 50 -24.63 1.31 39.98
CA ALA A 50 -25.01 1.74 41.33
C ALA A 50 -23.88 1.45 42.36
N LYS A 51 -24.13 1.86 43.62
CA LYS A 51 -23.27 1.76 44.83
C LYS A 51 -23.04 0.33 45.38
N GLU A 52 -23.23 -0.74 44.60
CA GLU A 52 -23.12 -2.13 45.06
C GLU A 52 -22.20 -2.98 44.15
N PRO A 53 -21.62 -4.09 44.65
CA PRO A 53 -20.72 -4.95 43.87
C PRO A 53 -21.42 -5.47 42.60
N ILE A 54 -20.78 -5.30 41.45
CA ILE A 54 -21.28 -5.83 40.17
C ILE A 54 -20.63 -7.20 39.93
N GLU A 55 -21.45 -8.23 39.73
CA GLU A 55 -21.00 -9.57 39.36
C GLU A 55 -21.23 -9.82 37.86
N ALA A 56 -20.15 -10.05 37.11
CA ALA A 56 -20.21 -10.46 35.71
C ALA A 56 -19.74 -11.91 35.59
N ALA A 57 -20.60 -12.79 35.05
CA ALA A 57 -20.28 -14.20 34.82
C ALA A 57 -19.88 -14.39 33.34
N LEU A 58 -18.58 -14.58 33.08
CA LEU A 58 -18.03 -14.83 31.75
C LEU A 58 -17.88 -16.33 31.54
N SER A 59 -18.33 -16.84 30.39
CA SER A 59 -18.06 -18.22 29.99
C SER A 59 -16.76 -18.27 29.20
N LEU A 60 -15.66 -18.62 29.87
CA LEU A 60 -14.34 -18.75 29.27
C LEU A 60 -14.03 -20.23 28.98
N ALA A 61 -13.23 -20.48 27.95
CA ALA A 61 -12.86 -21.84 27.57
C ALA A 61 -11.92 -22.43 28.63
N PRO A 62 -12.23 -23.59 29.23
CA PRO A 62 -11.41 -24.17 30.29
C PRO A 62 -10.01 -24.55 29.78
N GLY A 63 -8.99 -24.30 30.60
CA GLY A 63 -7.60 -24.67 30.30
C GLY A 63 -6.90 -23.79 29.26
N VAL A 64 -7.50 -22.66 28.85
CA VAL A 64 -6.91 -21.70 27.92
C VAL A 64 -6.61 -20.39 28.66
N PRO A 65 -5.40 -19.80 28.53
CA PRO A 65 -5.12 -18.49 29.09
C PRO A 65 -5.95 -17.40 28.41
N HIS A 66 -6.49 -16.49 29.21
CA HIS A 66 -7.27 -15.35 28.73
C HIS A 66 -6.75 -14.06 29.37
N THR A 67 -6.85 -12.94 28.66
CA THR A 67 -6.68 -11.60 29.25
C THR A 67 -8.05 -10.95 29.34
N LEU A 68 -8.42 -10.51 30.54
CA LEU A 68 -9.63 -9.73 30.77
C LEU A 68 -9.31 -8.23 30.69
N TYR A 69 -9.93 -7.52 29.76
CA TYR A 69 -9.89 -6.07 29.66
C TYR A 69 -11.10 -5.48 30.36
N LEU A 70 -10.86 -4.66 31.37
CA LEU A 70 -11.88 -3.98 32.17
C LEU A 70 -11.86 -2.50 31.87
N ARG A 71 -12.94 -1.99 31.28
CA ARG A 71 -13.07 -0.54 31.04
C ARG A 71 -13.72 0.15 32.22
N TRP A 72 -12.89 0.83 33.01
CA TRP A 72 -13.18 1.38 34.33
C TRP A 72 -13.27 2.91 34.34
N GLY A 73 -14.11 3.47 35.21
CA GLY A 73 -14.17 4.90 35.46
C GLY A 73 -14.59 5.22 36.91
N ALA A 74 -14.15 6.36 37.43
CA ALA A 74 -14.55 6.87 38.74
C ALA A 74 -14.80 8.39 38.67
N LYS A 75 -15.71 8.90 39.50
CA LYS A 75 -15.98 10.35 39.62
C LYS A 75 -15.46 10.85 40.96
N GLY A 76 -14.50 11.79 40.95
CA GLY A 76 -13.87 12.29 42.18
C GLY A 76 -12.42 11.82 42.37
N ASP A 77 -11.81 12.22 43.48
CA ASP A 77 -10.39 11.96 43.81
C ASP A 77 -10.06 10.51 44.22
N GLU A 78 -10.96 9.54 44.00
CA GLU A 78 -10.74 8.14 44.39
C GLU A 78 -9.96 7.38 43.30
N ARG A 79 -8.66 7.16 43.55
CA ARG A 79 -7.70 6.65 42.55
C ARG A 79 -7.38 5.14 42.65
N ALA A 80 -8.08 4.36 43.47
CA ALA A 80 -7.78 2.93 43.67
C ALA A 80 -9.02 2.07 44.01
N GLY A 81 -9.07 0.85 43.47
CA GLY A 81 -10.10 -0.16 43.75
C GLY A 81 -9.54 -1.59 43.70
N THR A 82 -10.33 -2.58 44.15
CA THR A 82 -9.94 -3.99 44.10
C THR A 82 -10.93 -4.78 43.25
N VAL A 83 -10.42 -5.54 42.27
CA VAL A 83 -11.20 -6.47 41.46
C VAL A 83 -10.88 -7.89 41.88
N ARG A 84 -11.89 -8.71 42.11
CA ARG A 84 -11.78 -10.14 42.39
C ARG A 84 -12.24 -10.94 41.18
N VAL A 85 -11.38 -11.82 40.68
CA VAL A 85 -11.71 -12.80 39.62
C VAL A 85 -11.72 -14.18 40.26
N ASN A 86 -12.88 -14.85 40.27
CA ASN A 86 -13.07 -16.14 40.95
C ASN A 86 -12.55 -16.18 42.40
N GLY A 87 -12.70 -15.06 43.13
CA GLY A 87 -12.27 -14.91 44.53
C GLY A 87 -10.85 -14.35 44.72
N HIS A 88 -9.99 -14.40 43.70
CA HIS A 88 -8.62 -13.87 43.74
C HIS A 88 -8.59 -12.36 43.48
N ALA A 89 -8.00 -11.59 44.40
CA ALA A 89 -7.99 -10.13 44.35
C ALA A 89 -6.80 -9.58 43.55
N ALA A 90 -7.08 -8.62 42.68
CA ALA A 90 -6.13 -7.78 41.97
C ALA A 90 -6.45 -6.30 42.25
N THR A 91 -5.43 -5.53 42.63
CA THR A 91 -5.59 -4.09 42.88
C THR A 91 -5.49 -3.31 41.58
N ILE A 92 -6.47 -2.45 41.33
CA ILE A 92 -6.44 -1.49 40.22
C ILE A 92 -6.05 -0.12 40.77
N ARG A 93 -5.04 0.50 40.15
CA ARG A 93 -4.64 1.87 40.42
C ARG A 93 -4.85 2.69 39.14
N HIS A 94 -5.37 3.91 39.29
CA HIS A 94 -5.53 4.95 38.27
C HIS A 94 -6.76 4.90 37.36
N GLY A 95 -7.42 6.07 37.30
CA GLY A 95 -8.55 6.44 36.45
C GLY A 95 -9.00 7.84 36.88
N GLY A 96 -8.70 8.81 36.03
CA GLY A 96 -8.87 10.24 36.30
C GLY A 96 -10.24 10.77 35.89
N TYR A 97 -10.43 12.09 36.08
CA TYR A 97 -11.71 12.80 35.95
C TYR A 97 -12.24 12.92 34.50
N ASP A 98 -11.42 12.61 33.48
CA ASP A 98 -11.69 12.91 32.06
C ASP A 98 -11.64 11.70 31.10
N GLY A 99 -11.87 10.47 31.56
CA GLY A 99 -11.94 9.34 30.63
C GLY A 99 -11.96 7.98 31.28
N PHE A 100 -12.65 7.04 30.63
CA PHE A 100 -12.60 5.63 30.98
C PHE A 100 -11.21 5.07 30.67
N ASP A 101 -10.58 4.40 31.64
CA ASP A 101 -9.32 3.68 31.45
C ASP A 101 -9.59 2.19 31.21
N GLU A 102 -8.73 1.50 30.47
CA GLU A 102 -8.83 0.06 30.22
C GLU A 102 -7.73 -0.70 30.96
N VAL A 103 -8.11 -1.63 31.83
CA VAL A 103 -7.20 -2.39 32.68
C VAL A 103 -7.19 -3.84 32.25
N ALA A 104 -6.03 -4.33 31.84
CA ALA A 104 -5.82 -5.73 31.45
C ALA A 104 -5.45 -6.59 32.68
N LEU A 105 -6.09 -7.75 32.83
CA LEU A 105 -5.83 -8.73 33.87
C LEU A 105 -5.68 -10.11 33.23
N ASP A 106 -4.49 -10.70 33.34
CA ASP A 106 -4.27 -12.07 32.87
C ASP A 106 -4.93 -13.08 33.82
N VAL A 107 -5.68 -14.01 33.22
CA VAL A 107 -6.37 -15.09 33.91
C VAL A 107 -5.70 -16.41 33.50
N PRO A 108 -4.89 -17.00 34.39
CA PRO A 108 -4.32 -18.33 34.20
C PRO A 108 -5.41 -19.36 33.88
N GLY A 109 -5.13 -20.28 32.95
CA GLY A 109 -6.10 -21.27 32.49
C GLY A 109 -6.64 -22.17 33.59
N GLU A 110 -5.86 -22.39 34.66
CA GLU A 110 -6.28 -23.12 35.87
C GLU A 110 -7.33 -22.37 36.71
N TRP A 111 -7.43 -21.04 36.61
CA TRP A 111 -8.43 -20.23 37.32
C TRP A 111 -9.81 -20.28 36.66
N VAL A 112 -9.91 -20.85 35.45
CA VAL A 112 -11.14 -21.03 34.65
C VAL A 112 -11.88 -22.33 35.01
N ALA A 113 -11.55 -22.93 36.16
CA ALA A 113 -12.13 -24.20 36.59
C ALA A 113 -13.65 -24.07 36.81
N ALA A 114 -14.41 -24.78 35.97
CA ALA A 114 -15.88 -24.84 35.89
C ALA A 114 -16.58 -23.63 35.21
N ALA A 115 -16.18 -23.30 33.98
CA ALA A 115 -17.02 -22.68 32.93
C ALA A 115 -17.68 -21.31 33.22
N ARG A 116 -17.50 -20.73 34.40
CA ARG A 116 -17.96 -19.38 34.77
C ARG A 116 -16.87 -18.67 35.55
N THR A 117 -16.35 -17.60 34.96
CA THR A 117 -15.48 -16.64 35.64
C THR A 117 -16.34 -15.50 36.19
N VAL A 118 -16.39 -15.36 37.50
CA VAL A 118 -17.11 -14.27 38.19
C VAL A 118 -16.14 -13.14 38.49
N VAL A 119 -16.42 -11.96 37.94
CA VAL A 119 -15.69 -10.71 38.24
C VAL A 119 -16.50 -9.91 39.24
N ARG A 120 -15.92 -9.57 40.38
CA ARG A 120 -16.53 -8.77 41.47
C ARG A 120 -15.65 -7.58 41.83
N ILE A 121 -16.24 -6.41 42.08
CA ILE A 121 -15.48 -5.18 42.33
C ILE A 121 -15.87 -4.60 43.70
N GLU A 122 -14.87 -4.33 44.53
CA GLU A 122 -15.05 -3.85 45.90
C GLU A 122 -14.23 -2.57 46.12
N ARG A 123 -14.81 -1.63 46.89
CA ARG A 123 -14.16 -0.38 47.27
C ARG A 123 -13.12 -0.65 48.36
N LEU A 124 -11.93 -0.04 48.24
CA LEU A 124 -10.97 0.03 49.34
C LEU A 124 -11.49 1.08 50.34
N ALA A 125 -11.79 0.65 51.57
CA ALA A 125 -12.36 1.53 52.61
C ALA A 125 -11.43 2.73 52.90
N GLY A 126 -11.94 3.97 52.83
CA GLY A 126 -11.20 5.16 53.26
C GLY A 126 -11.62 6.54 52.74
N GLY A 127 -12.38 6.65 51.63
CA GLY A 127 -12.87 7.94 51.12
C GLY A 127 -14.31 8.24 51.52
N ALA A 128 -14.77 9.49 51.40
CA ALA A 128 -16.19 9.86 51.53
C ALA A 128 -16.87 10.13 50.17
N GLY A 129 -16.37 9.53 49.07
CA GLY A 129 -16.90 9.69 47.71
C GLY A 129 -17.80 8.54 47.22
N LEU A 130 -18.39 8.75 46.03
CA LEU A 130 -19.23 7.78 45.31
C LEU A 130 -18.44 6.53 44.91
N ALA A 131 -19.10 5.37 44.85
CA ALA A 131 -18.47 4.09 44.51
C ALA A 131 -17.89 4.04 43.07
N PRO A 132 -16.76 3.34 42.83
CA PRO A 132 -16.22 3.08 41.49
C PRO A 132 -17.18 2.21 40.66
N PHE A 133 -17.17 2.34 39.32
CA PHE A 133 -18.04 1.55 38.44
C PHE A 133 -17.29 1.06 37.19
N VAL A 134 -17.71 -0.08 36.64
CA VAL A 134 -17.16 -0.66 35.40
C VAL A 134 -18.20 -0.59 34.30
N SER A 135 -17.80 -0.02 33.15
CA SER A 135 -18.69 0.18 32.01
C SER A 135 -18.78 -1.05 31.12
N ALA A 136 -17.68 -1.81 31.01
CA ALA A 136 -17.57 -2.98 30.17
C ALA A 136 -16.50 -3.95 30.68
N VAL A 137 -16.76 -5.24 30.50
CA VAL A 137 -15.76 -6.31 30.67
C VAL A 137 -15.63 -7.08 29.36
N ARG A 138 -14.41 -7.26 28.89
CA ARG A 138 -14.06 -8.00 27.68
C ARG A 138 -13.06 -9.09 28.01
N ALA A 139 -13.21 -10.26 27.41
CA ALA A 139 -12.21 -11.31 27.48
C ALA A 139 -11.58 -11.48 26.10
N ALA A 140 -10.27 -11.24 26.00
CA ALA A 140 -9.50 -11.67 24.85
C ALA A 140 -8.83 -13.00 25.17
N ARG A 141 -8.79 -13.88 24.18
CA ARG A 141 -7.88 -15.04 24.22
C ARG A 141 -6.48 -14.50 23.96
N LEU A 142 -5.48 -14.94 24.71
CA LEU A 142 -4.07 -14.59 24.47
C LEU A 142 -3.64 -15.21 23.13
N GLU A 143 -3.92 -14.41 22.09
CA GLU A 143 -3.60 -14.38 20.66
C GLU A 143 -3.71 -15.66 19.82
N ALA A 144 -4.60 -15.57 18.82
CA ALA A 144 -4.43 -16.31 17.57
C ALA A 144 -3.42 -15.56 16.67
N ARG A 145 -2.48 -16.27 16.08
CA ARG A 145 -1.49 -15.71 15.13
C ARG A 145 -2.05 -15.77 13.71
N THR A 146 -1.83 -14.70 12.95
CA THR A 146 -2.24 -14.58 11.53
C THR A 146 -1.26 -15.24 10.56
N ASP A 147 -0.10 -15.69 11.03
CA ASP A 147 0.91 -16.40 10.28
C ASP A 147 1.31 -17.68 11.04
N PRO A 148 1.53 -18.83 10.36
CA PRO A 148 2.06 -20.02 11.02
C PRO A 148 3.44 -19.72 11.62
N ALA A 149 3.68 -20.15 12.86
CA ALA A 149 4.98 -19.99 13.49
C ALA A 149 6.10 -20.62 12.64
N PRO A 150 7.29 -19.99 12.56
CA PRO A 150 8.43 -20.56 11.85
C PRO A 150 8.74 -21.99 12.33
N GLY A 151 8.81 -22.95 11.38
CA GLY A 151 9.02 -24.37 11.68
C GLY A 151 7.78 -25.16 12.14
N ALA A 152 6.59 -24.53 12.17
CA ALA A 152 5.34 -25.25 12.37
C ALA A 152 4.97 -26.06 11.12
N VAL A 153 4.43 -27.25 11.34
CA VAL A 153 3.81 -28.06 10.29
C VAL A 153 2.44 -27.47 10.00
N ALA A 154 2.10 -27.22 8.74
CA ALA A 154 0.75 -26.83 8.31
C ALA A 154 0.45 -27.54 6.99
N ILE A 155 -0.56 -28.42 6.99
CA ILE A 155 -0.92 -29.25 5.83
C ILE A 155 -2.40 -29.07 5.53
N GLU A 156 -2.69 -28.56 4.34
CA GLU A 156 -4.05 -28.36 3.85
C GLU A 156 -4.39 -29.44 2.82
N VAL A 157 -5.52 -30.12 3.02
CA VAL A 157 -6.09 -31.10 2.10
C VAL A 157 -7.31 -30.45 1.46
N GLN A 158 -7.32 -30.31 0.12
CA GLN A 158 -8.47 -29.73 -0.56
C GLN A 158 -9.63 -30.73 -0.58
N GLY A 159 -10.85 -30.23 -0.55
CA GLY A 159 -12.06 -31.05 -0.60
C GLY A 159 -12.13 -31.85 -1.91
N GLU A 160 -11.66 -31.28 -3.03
CA GLU A 160 -11.58 -31.98 -4.32
C GLU A 160 -10.67 -33.22 -4.28
N ASP A 161 -9.64 -33.22 -3.45
CA ASP A 161 -8.70 -34.33 -3.26
C ASP A 161 -9.27 -35.49 -2.42
N LEU A 162 -10.44 -35.30 -1.79
CA LEU A 162 -11.09 -36.35 -1.01
C LEU A 162 -12.02 -37.19 -1.91
N GLU A 163 -11.96 -38.52 -1.74
CA GLU A 163 -12.79 -39.49 -2.46
C GLU A 163 -14.10 -39.77 -1.74
N GLY A 164 -15.23 -39.76 -2.46
CA GLY A 164 -16.52 -40.11 -1.88
C GLY A 164 -17.70 -39.78 -2.81
N PRO A 165 -18.95 -40.03 -2.38
CA PRO A 165 -20.14 -39.89 -3.21
C PRO A 165 -20.57 -38.42 -3.43
N TRP A 166 -19.68 -37.45 -3.20
CA TRP A 166 -19.92 -36.00 -3.32
C TRP A 166 -19.47 -35.51 -4.71
N ALA A 167 -20.26 -34.63 -5.34
CA ALA A 167 -19.89 -34.02 -6.62
C ALA A 167 -18.93 -32.84 -6.43
N ILE A 168 -17.99 -32.68 -7.36
CA ILE A 168 -17.17 -31.46 -7.45
C ILE A 168 -17.99 -30.37 -8.13
N GLN A 169 -17.98 -29.17 -7.57
CA GLN A 169 -18.61 -27.97 -8.13
C GLN A 169 -17.67 -26.77 -8.06
N ALA A 170 -17.95 -25.74 -8.87
CA ALA A 170 -17.12 -24.53 -8.99
C ALA A 170 -17.94 -23.22 -9.04
N ASN A 171 -19.26 -23.28 -8.91
CA ASN A 171 -20.19 -22.21 -9.30
C ASN A 171 -20.90 -21.50 -8.13
N ILE A 172 -20.23 -21.31 -6.99
CA ILE A 172 -20.73 -20.45 -5.90
C ILE A 172 -20.16 -19.03 -6.03
N ALA A 173 -21.03 -18.03 -6.03
CA ALA A 173 -20.64 -16.62 -6.08
C ALA A 173 -19.71 -16.27 -4.90
N GLY A 174 -18.55 -15.68 -5.20
CA GLY A 174 -17.53 -15.33 -4.20
C GLY A 174 -16.52 -16.45 -3.88
N TYR A 175 -16.67 -17.65 -4.44
CA TYR A 175 -15.64 -18.70 -4.38
C TYR A 175 -14.49 -18.38 -5.33
N ARG A 176 -13.24 -18.54 -4.85
CA ARG A 176 -12.01 -18.27 -5.62
C ARG A 176 -11.06 -19.47 -5.75
N GLY A 177 -11.43 -20.63 -5.18
CA GLY A 177 -10.64 -21.87 -5.26
C GLY A 177 -10.89 -22.67 -6.55
N ARG A 178 -10.20 -23.81 -6.69
CA ARG A 178 -10.24 -24.68 -7.89
C ARG A 178 -11.50 -25.55 -8.00
N GLY A 179 -12.08 -25.92 -6.86
CA GLY A 179 -13.28 -26.75 -6.78
C GLY A 179 -13.63 -27.08 -5.32
N PHE A 180 -14.91 -27.23 -5.03
CA PHE A 180 -15.41 -27.67 -3.73
C PHE A 180 -16.28 -28.93 -3.89
N ARG A 181 -16.39 -29.73 -2.83
CA ARG A 181 -17.27 -30.90 -2.82
C ARG A 181 -18.64 -30.52 -2.28
N VAL A 182 -19.68 -30.99 -2.96
CA VAL A 182 -21.07 -30.87 -2.55
C VAL A 182 -21.67 -32.24 -2.31
N SER A 183 -22.38 -32.43 -1.19
CA SER A 183 -23.09 -33.67 -0.94
C SER A 183 -24.30 -33.78 -1.88
N ASN A 184 -24.44 -34.90 -2.59
CA ASN A 184 -25.44 -35.05 -3.68
C ASN A 184 -26.85 -35.44 -3.20
N ALA A 185 -27.15 -35.37 -1.90
CA ALA A 185 -28.33 -36.05 -1.36
C ALA A 185 -29.17 -35.15 -0.45
N SER A 186 -30.22 -34.56 -1.01
CA SER A 186 -31.39 -34.23 -0.22
C SER A 186 -31.92 -35.51 0.45
N GLY A 187 -31.68 -35.68 1.76
CA GLY A 187 -32.31 -36.72 2.58
C GLY A 187 -31.53 -38.02 2.81
N ILE A 188 -30.23 -38.11 2.53
CA ILE A 188 -29.40 -39.28 2.92
C ILE A 188 -28.35 -38.86 3.95
N ALA A 189 -28.65 -39.03 5.23
CA ALA A 189 -27.71 -38.83 6.33
C ALA A 189 -26.71 -40.01 6.40
N ALA A 190 -25.66 -40.02 5.56
CA ALA A 190 -24.48 -40.91 5.69
C ALA A 190 -23.38 -40.73 4.60
N THR A 191 -23.28 -39.58 3.90
CA THR A 191 -22.25 -39.44 2.86
C THR A 191 -20.89 -39.07 3.47
N ILE A 192 -19.81 -39.75 3.04
CA ILE A 192 -18.47 -39.62 3.60
C ILE A 192 -17.45 -39.40 2.49
N LEU A 193 -16.69 -38.31 2.58
CA LEU A 193 -15.45 -38.08 1.86
C LEU A 193 -14.30 -38.71 2.66
N LYS A 194 -13.36 -39.36 1.98
CA LYS A 194 -12.21 -40.03 2.57
C LYS A 194 -10.93 -39.59 1.86
N GLY A 195 -9.86 -39.46 2.63
CA GLY A 195 -8.54 -39.16 2.13
C GLY A 195 -7.50 -39.48 3.20
N GLU A 196 -6.31 -38.93 3.02
CA GLU A 196 -5.18 -39.15 3.91
C GLU A 196 -4.44 -37.83 4.13
N VAL A 197 -3.86 -37.67 5.32
CA VAL A 197 -2.87 -36.61 5.60
C VAL A 197 -1.60 -37.25 6.15
N THR A 198 -0.46 -36.95 5.53
CA THR A 198 0.85 -37.44 5.99
C THR A 198 1.56 -36.38 6.82
N LEU A 199 1.85 -36.67 8.08
CA LEU A 199 2.50 -35.76 9.02
C LEU A 199 4.00 -36.04 9.12
N PRO A 200 4.88 -35.02 9.07
CA PRO A 200 6.33 -35.22 9.08
C PRO A 200 6.91 -35.56 10.46
N ARG A 201 6.15 -35.35 11.55
CA ARG A 201 6.58 -35.63 12.92
C ARG A 201 5.40 -35.90 13.83
N GLU A 202 5.65 -36.63 14.91
CA GLU A 202 4.69 -36.76 16.00
C GLU A 202 4.46 -35.41 16.68
N GLY A 203 3.22 -35.13 17.08
CA GLY A 203 2.92 -33.91 17.79
C GLY A 203 1.44 -33.68 18.00
N ARG A 204 1.13 -32.53 18.60
CA ARG A 204 -0.23 -32.04 18.76
C ARG A 204 -0.55 -31.08 17.61
N TYR A 205 -1.71 -31.28 17.00
CA TYR A 205 -2.15 -30.57 15.81
C TYR A 205 -3.55 -29.97 16.03
N ALA A 206 -3.75 -28.75 15.53
CA ALA A 206 -5.05 -28.15 15.33
C ALA A 206 -5.62 -28.54 13.97
N VAL A 207 -6.88 -28.96 13.98
CA VAL A 207 -7.63 -29.35 12.78
C VAL A 207 -8.68 -28.29 12.51
N TRP A 208 -8.65 -27.74 11.31
CA TRP A 208 -9.56 -26.73 10.79
C TRP A 208 -10.22 -27.25 9.53
N ALA A 209 -11.43 -26.79 9.24
CA ALA A 209 -12.09 -27.08 7.99
C ALA A 209 -12.69 -25.81 7.40
N ARG A 210 -12.75 -25.71 6.08
CA ARG A 210 -13.32 -24.59 5.35
C ARG A 210 -14.52 -25.06 4.53
N GLY A 211 -15.59 -24.28 4.63
CA GLY A 211 -16.86 -24.57 3.97
C GLY A 211 -17.65 -23.29 3.69
N TYR A 212 -18.72 -23.41 2.92
CA TYR A 212 -19.57 -22.27 2.53
C TYR A 212 -20.70 -22.04 3.55
N GLU A 213 -20.77 -20.84 4.11
CA GLU A 213 -21.86 -20.37 4.96
C GLU A 213 -22.85 -19.57 4.11
N GLY A 214 -24.06 -20.09 3.83
CA GLY A 214 -25.06 -19.44 2.99
C GLY A 214 -26.50 -19.54 3.50
N ASP A 215 -27.41 -18.82 2.83
CA ASP A 215 -28.83 -18.72 3.21
C ASP A 215 -29.61 -20.02 2.87
N GLY A 216 -29.64 -20.97 3.81
CA GLY A 216 -30.39 -22.23 3.71
C GLY A 216 -30.30 -23.06 5.00
N ALA A 217 -31.11 -24.11 5.14
CA ALA A 217 -31.23 -24.96 6.35
C ALA A 217 -29.88 -25.41 6.96
N ASP A 218 -29.87 -25.71 8.27
CA ASP A 218 -28.70 -26.04 9.13
C ASP A 218 -27.68 -26.98 8.46
N ARG A 219 -26.72 -26.37 7.74
CA ARG A 219 -25.67 -27.08 7.00
C ARG A 219 -24.52 -27.36 7.95
N SER A 220 -24.11 -28.61 8.11
CA SER A 220 -22.89 -28.91 8.89
C SER A 220 -22.21 -30.19 8.43
N PHE A 221 -20.89 -30.24 8.61
CA PHE A 221 -20.10 -31.44 8.37
C PHE A 221 -19.07 -31.63 9.48
N ALA A 222 -18.70 -32.89 9.73
CA ALA A 222 -17.73 -33.30 10.72
C ALA A 222 -16.45 -33.80 10.06
N VAL A 223 -15.30 -33.57 10.70
CA VAL A 223 -14.01 -34.12 10.29
C VAL A 223 -13.63 -35.25 11.23
N ASP A 224 -13.14 -36.36 10.68
CA ASP A 224 -12.48 -37.43 11.43
C ASP A 224 -11.02 -37.52 10.97
N LEU A 225 -10.08 -37.62 11.91
CA LEU A 225 -8.66 -37.71 11.59
C LEU A 225 -7.93 -38.65 12.56
N GLY A 226 -7.19 -39.63 12.03
CA GLY A 226 -6.32 -40.49 12.84
C GLY A 226 -7.07 -41.27 13.94
N GLY A 227 -8.34 -41.61 13.69
CA GLY A 227 -9.21 -42.30 14.65
C GLY A 227 -9.98 -41.40 15.62
N ALA A 228 -9.71 -40.08 15.62
CA ALA A 228 -10.48 -39.10 16.38
C ALA A 228 -11.63 -38.52 15.52
N SER A 229 -12.78 -38.30 16.14
CA SER A 229 -13.95 -37.69 15.49
C SER A 229 -14.25 -36.33 16.13
N PHE A 230 -14.33 -35.28 15.30
CA PHE A 230 -14.53 -33.91 15.77
C PHE A 230 -15.98 -33.45 15.67
N ALA A 231 -16.33 -32.41 16.43
CA ALA A 231 -17.66 -31.83 16.40
C ALA A 231 -17.97 -31.23 15.02
N PRO A 232 -19.23 -31.32 14.53
CA PRO A 232 -19.61 -30.69 13.27
C PRO A 232 -19.39 -29.18 13.29
N THR A 233 -18.90 -28.65 12.17
CA THR A 233 -18.59 -27.21 11.97
C THR A 233 -19.65 -26.52 11.10
N HIS A 234 -19.59 -25.19 10.97
CA HIS A 234 -20.43 -24.37 10.08
C HIS A 234 -21.96 -24.36 10.34
N ARG A 235 -22.40 -24.60 11.59
CA ARG A 235 -23.83 -24.56 12.00
C ARG A 235 -24.40 -23.13 11.99
N GLY A 236 -25.65 -22.96 11.50
CA GLY A 236 -26.41 -21.71 11.58
C GLY A 236 -26.54 -20.89 10.27
N ARG A 237 -27.35 -19.80 10.30
CA ARG A 237 -27.55 -18.88 9.16
C ARG A 237 -26.49 -17.77 9.16
N SER A 238 -25.78 -17.58 8.05
CA SER A 238 -24.64 -16.64 7.94
C SER A 238 -24.53 -16.00 6.53
N ALA A 239 -23.68 -14.96 6.44
CA ALA A 239 -23.56 -13.90 5.43
C ALA A 239 -23.09 -14.28 4.00
N GLY A 240 -23.20 -15.54 3.56
CA GLY A 240 -22.90 -15.92 2.17
C GLY A 240 -21.42 -15.90 1.80
N ARG A 241 -20.56 -16.65 2.50
CA ARG A 241 -19.10 -16.72 2.23
C ARG A 241 -18.45 -18.04 2.63
N PHE A 242 -17.26 -18.32 2.11
CA PHE A 242 -16.40 -19.38 2.66
C PHE A 242 -15.68 -18.89 3.93
N SER A 243 -15.59 -19.74 4.95
CA SER A 243 -14.92 -19.43 6.22
C SER A 243 -14.19 -20.64 6.77
N TRP A 244 -13.11 -20.41 7.54
CA TRP A 244 -12.43 -21.48 8.27
C TRP A 244 -13.04 -21.64 9.67
N ARG A 245 -13.28 -22.89 10.08
CA ARG A 245 -13.75 -23.24 11.42
C ARG A 245 -12.86 -24.31 12.03
N ARG A 246 -12.45 -24.11 13.29
CA ARG A 246 -11.65 -25.09 14.02
C ARG A 246 -12.52 -26.29 14.37
N ALA A 247 -12.21 -27.44 13.80
CA ALA A 247 -12.86 -28.70 14.12
C ALA A 247 -12.38 -29.25 15.48
N GLY A 248 -11.08 -29.14 15.79
CA GLY A 248 -10.55 -29.61 17.08
C GLY A 248 -9.03 -29.66 17.21
N LEU A 249 -8.56 -30.47 18.16
CA LEU A 249 -7.15 -30.79 18.41
C LEU A 249 -6.97 -32.30 18.39
N ALA A 250 -5.92 -32.80 17.72
CA ALA A 250 -5.51 -34.20 17.78
C ALA A 250 -4.03 -34.34 18.09
N THR A 251 -3.67 -35.40 18.80
CA THR A 251 -2.28 -35.85 18.95
C THR A 251 -2.07 -36.99 17.98
N LEU A 252 -1.13 -36.81 17.05
CA LEU A 252 -0.93 -37.72 15.91
C LEU A 252 0.55 -38.05 15.79
N GLY A 253 0.85 -39.31 15.48
CA GLY A 253 2.21 -39.77 15.16
C GLY A 253 2.74 -39.20 13.84
N ALA A 254 4.03 -39.39 13.56
CA ALA A 254 4.56 -39.16 12.21
C ALA A 254 4.01 -40.23 11.24
N GLY A 255 3.83 -39.87 9.97
CA GLY A 255 3.32 -40.77 8.92
C GLY A 255 1.88 -40.47 8.50
N ALA A 256 1.31 -41.39 7.74
CA ALA A 256 -0.01 -41.29 7.13
C ALA A 256 -1.15 -41.51 8.15
N HIS A 257 -2.16 -40.63 8.10
CA HIS A 257 -3.37 -40.72 8.91
C HIS A 257 -4.61 -40.63 8.02
N ALA A 258 -5.55 -41.55 8.23
CA ALA A 258 -6.84 -41.51 7.55
C ALA A 258 -7.62 -40.24 7.95
N LEU A 259 -8.10 -39.52 6.93
CA LEU A 259 -8.94 -38.34 7.03
C LEU A 259 -10.32 -38.68 6.44
N ALA A 260 -11.38 -38.32 7.14
CA ALA A 260 -12.73 -38.38 6.59
C ALA A 260 -13.51 -37.11 6.88
N VAL A 261 -14.37 -36.70 5.95
CA VAL A 261 -15.34 -35.62 6.14
C VAL A 261 -16.72 -36.21 5.95
N ARG A 262 -17.57 -36.10 6.97
CA ARG A 262 -18.91 -36.66 7.00
C ARG A 262 -19.95 -35.56 6.97
N ASP A 263 -20.96 -35.74 6.12
CA ASP A 263 -22.17 -34.92 6.17
C ASP A 263 -22.83 -35.10 7.54
N ALA A 264 -23.05 -33.99 8.25
CA ALA A 264 -23.68 -33.96 9.56
C ALA A 264 -24.94 -33.07 9.58
N GLY A 265 -25.38 -32.56 8.43
CA GLY A 265 -26.49 -31.65 8.25
C GLY A 265 -27.69 -32.29 7.54
N ALA A 266 -28.71 -31.47 7.25
CA ALA A 266 -29.92 -31.89 6.55
C ALA A 266 -30.01 -31.34 5.09
N GLY A 267 -28.91 -30.83 4.53
CA GLY A 267 -28.89 -30.13 3.24
C GLY A 267 -27.57 -30.27 2.46
N PHE A 268 -27.48 -29.63 1.30
CA PHE A 268 -26.31 -29.63 0.41
C PHE A 268 -25.08 -29.02 1.10
N GLU A 269 -24.27 -29.87 1.72
CA GLU A 269 -23.05 -29.46 2.41
C GLU A 269 -21.97 -29.06 1.42
N VAL A 270 -21.17 -28.06 1.76
CA VAL A 270 -20.07 -27.57 0.93
C VAL A 270 -18.80 -27.55 1.76
N VAL A 271 -17.83 -28.39 1.39
CA VAL A 271 -16.48 -28.40 1.96
C VAL A 271 -15.47 -28.18 0.85
N ASP A 272 -14.48 -27.33 1.11
CA ASP A 272 -13.42 -27.05 0.13
C ASP A 272 -12.02 -27.30 0.66
N ALA A 273 -11.79 -27.32 1.98
CA ALA A 273 -10.48 -27.68 2.53
C ALA A 273 -10.52 -28.15 4.00
N VAL A 274 -9.50 -28.92 4.40
CA VAL A 274 -9.18 -29.27 5.80
C VAL A 274 -7.72 -28.93 6.06
N LEU A 275 -7.43 -28.14 7.10
CA LEU A 275 -6.07 -27.76 7.50
C LEU A 275 -5.68 -28.45 8.82
N VAL A 276 -4.50 -29.07 8.85
CA VAL A 276 -3.89 -29.69 10.02
C VAL A 276 -2.57 -28.98 10.33
N THR A 277 -2.47 -28.31 11.49
CA THR A 277 -1.30 -27.48 11.84
C THR A 277 -0.76 -27.78 13.24
N SER A 278 0.57 -27.85 13.41
CA SER A 278 1.21 -27.97 14.73
C SER A 278 1.25 -26.63 15.47
N ASP A 279 0.95 -25.51 14.81
CA ASP A 279 0.78 -24.22 15.46
C ASP A 279 -0.65 -24.11 16.01
N LEU A 280 -0.78 -24.37 17.31
CA LEU A 280 -2.08 -24.42 17.98
C LEU A 280 -2.74 -23.05 18.14
N ALA A 281 -1.95 -21.97 17.98
CA ALA A 281 -2.37 -20.58 18.03
C ALA A 281 -2.67 -20.02 16.63
N PHE A 282 -2.34 -20.74 15.55
CA PHE A 282 -2.64 -20.28 14.20
C PHE A 282 -4.14 -20.33 13.90
N ASP A 283 -4.70 -19.22 13.42
CA ASP A 283 -6.09 -19.12 12.96
C ASP A 283 -6.14 -18.74 11.47
N PRO A 284 -6.47 -19.69 10.59
CA PRO A 284 -6.51 -19.46 9.15
C PRO A 284 -7.61 -18.48 8.70
N ASP A 285 -8.69 -18.28 9.48
CA ASP A 285 -9.81 -17.38 9.13
C ASP A 285 -9.38 -15.90 9.23
N LEU A 286 -8.47 -15.59 10.16
CA LEU A 286 -7.95 -14.24 10.38
C LEU A 286 -6.93 -13.79 9.32
N THR A 287 -6.43 -14.73 8.51
CA THR A 287 -5.33 -14.44 7.59
C THR A 287 -5.77 -13.68 6.35
N GLY A 288 -7.03 -13.81 5.91
CA GLY A 288 -7.54 -13.23 4.66
C GLY A 288 -6.70 -13.49 3.40
N ARG A 289 -5.63 -14.30 3.48
CA ARG A 289 -4.48 -14.32 2.55
C ARG A 289 -3.69 -15.62 2.53
N LEU A 290 -4.19 -16.74 3.10
CA LEU A 290 -3.47 -18.01 2.91
C LEU A 290 -3.34 -18.42 1.43
N GLU A 291 -4.24 -17.92 0.57
CA GLU A 291 -4.23 -18.13 -0.88
C GLU A 291 -2.96 -17.60 -1.58
N ALA A 292 -2.26 -16.61 -1.01
CA ALA A 292 -1.13 -15.96 -1.69
C ALA A 292 0.25 -16.55 -1.36
N ARG A 293 0.39 -17.30 -0.26
CA ARG A 293 1.71 -17.81 0.18
C ARG A 293 2.11 -19.15 -0.43
N LEU A 294 1.16 -19.94 -0.91
CA LEU A 294 1.48 -21.19 -1.61
C LEU A 294 2.04 -20.95 -3.04
N PHE A 295 1.82 -19.78 -3.62
CA PHE A 295 2.47 -19.35 -4.87
C PHE A 295 3.84 -18.68 -4.66
N ALA A 296 4.16 -18.24 -3.43
CA ALA A 296 5.46 -17.68 -3.07
C ALA A 296 6.44 -18.74 -2.52
N ALA A 297 6.03 -19.99 -2.33
CA ALA A 297 6.89 -21.12 -1.96
C ALA A 297 7.81 -21.58 -3.12
N GLY A 298 8.32 -20.61 -3.87
CA GLY A 298 9.05 -20.73 -5.12
C GLY A 298 10.44 -20.10 -5.10
N SER A 299 10.74 -19.19 -4.18
CA SER A 299 12.06 -18.59 -3.99
C SER A 299 12.43 -18.63 -2.51
N ASP A 300 13.66 -19.00 -2.18
CA ASP A 300 14.19 -18.88 -0.81
C ASP A 300 14.35 -17.41 -0.36
N GLU A 301 13.93 -16.43 -1.19
CA GLU A 301 14.03 -14.98 -0.98
C GLU A 301 12.78 -14.24 -1.48
N ASP A 302 12.27 -13.26 -0.72
CA ASP A 302 11.21 -12.34 -1.14
C ASP A 302 11.76 -11.34 -2.20
N PRO A 303 11.27 -11.34 -3.46
CA PRO A 303 11.75 -10.45 -4.52
C PRO A 303 11.67 -8.97 -4.15
N ARG A 304 10.67 -8.57 -3.35
CA ARG A 304 10.55 -7.20 -2.88
C ARG A 304 11.63 -6.89 -1.84
N ALA A 305 11.83 -7.76 -0.86
CA ALA A 305 12.89 -7.57 0.15
C ALA A 305 14.27 -7.42 -0.50
N ARG A 306 14.55 -8.23 -1.53
CA ARG A 306 15.78 -8.13 -2.30
C ARG A 306 15.92 -6.80 -3.04
N LEU A 307 14.85 -6.35 -3.71
CA LEU A 307 14.84 -5.05 -4.38
C LEU A 307 15.04 -3.90 -3.39
N VAL A 308 14.37 -3.95 -2.24
CA VAL A 308 14.50 -2.95 -1.17
C VAL A 308 15.94 -2.89 -0.65
N ALA A 309 16.58 -4.03 -0.44
CA ALA A 309 17.99 -4.09 -0.04
C ALA A 309 18.90 -3.45 -1.11
N GLU A 310 18.74 -3.82 -2.39
CA GLU A 310 19.54 -3.27 -3.49
C GLU A 310 19.42 -1.74 -3.58
N ILE A 311 18.18 -1.22 -3.51
CA ILE A 311 17.93 0.23 -3.58
C ILE A 311 18.52 0.94 -2.38
N SER A 312 18.32 0.38 -1.18
CA SER A 312 18.80 0.98 0.06
C SER A 312 20.33 1.04 0.10
N ASP A 313 21.01 -0.04 -0.31
CA ASP A 313 22.46 -0.10 -0.35
C ASP A 313 23.05 0.86 -1.39
N ALA A 314 22.39 1.00 -2.55
CA ALA A 314 22.76 1.97 -3.57
C ALA A 314 22.60 3.42 -3.08
N ALA A 315 21.45 3.73 -2.45
CA ALA A 315 21.18 5.04 -1.89
C ALA A 315 22.20 5.42 -0.82
N GLU A 316 22.52 4.50 0.10
CA GLU A 316 23.52 4.73 1.14
C GLU A 316 24.93 4.94 0.60
N ALA A 317 25.31 4.18 -0.43
CA ALA A 317 26.60 4.35 -1.08
C ALA A 317 26.70 5.72 -1.76
N ALA A 318 25.64 6.12 -2.47
CA ALA A 318 25.56 7.41 -3.13
C ALA A 318 25.54 8.58 -2.12
N ASP A 319 24.79 8.45 -1.02
CA ASP A 319 24.71 9.45 0.05
C ASP A 319 26.07 9.67 0.72
N ARG A 320 26.82 8.60 1.02
CA ARG A 320 28.17 8.72 1.58
C ARG A 320 29.13 9.48 0.66
N ASP A 321 29.05 9.27 -0.65
CA ASP A 321 29.88 10.00 -1.62
C ASP A 321 29.44 11.47 -1.73
N ALA A 322 28.13 11.70 -1.87
CA ALA A 322 27.54 13.03 -1.96
C ALA A 322 27.86 13.87 -0.72
N MET A 323 27.70 13.33 0.49
CA MET A 323 28.00 14.03 1.74
C MET A 323 29.46 14.38 1.90
N ARG A 324 30.37 13.49 1.49
CA ARG A 324 31.81 13.78 1.51
C ARG A 324 32.13 15.00 0.64
N ARG A 325 31.55 15.06 -0.55
CA ARG A 325 31.73 16.18 -1.50
C ARG A 325 31.07 17.46 -1.00
N LEU A 326 29.88 17.38 -0.39
CA LEU A 326 29.14 18.53 0.14
C LEU A 326 29.77 19.10 1.42
N ALA A 327 30.46 18.28 2.20
CA ALA A 327 31.18 18.70 3.41
C ALA A 327 32.60 19.22 3.13
N ASP A 328 33.14 19.07 1.91
CA ASP A 328 34.43 19.61 1.51
C ASP A 328 34.30 21.06 1.04
N PRO A 329 34.86 22.06 1.76
CA PRO A 329 34.78 23.47 1.36
C PRO A 329 35.33 23.77 -0.04
N ALA A 330 36.25 22.95 -0.56
CA ALA A 330 36.84 23.14 -1.90
C ALA A 330 35.96 22.60 -3.04
N ALA A 331 35.00 21.73 -2.72
CA ALA A 331 34.16 21.03 -3.69
C ALA A 331 32.66 21.29 -3.52
N CYS A 332 32.22 21.78 -2.36
CA CYS A 332 30.81 21.81 -1.96
C CYS A 332 29.88 22.52 -2.95
N ASP A 333 30.23 23.70 -3.46
CA ASP A 333 29.36 24.44 -4.37
C ASP A 333 29.24 23.76 -5.74
N ARG A 334 30.34 23.23 -6.29
CA ARG A 334 30.31 22.43 -7.53
C ARG A 334 29.50 21.16 -7.33
N ALA A 335 29.70 20.48 -6.20
CA ALA A 335 29.00 19.25 -5.87
C ALA A 335 27.50 19.48 -5.71
N ALA A 336 27.10 20.59 -5.06
CA ALA A 336 25.71 20.99 -4.90
C ALA A 336 25.04 21.26 -6.25
N GLU A 337 25.70 21.97 -7.17
CA GLU A 337 25.12 22.24 -8.49
C GLU A 337 24.97 20.96 -9.33
N GLU A 338 25.97 20.08 -9.33
CA GLU A 338 25.88 18.76 -9.99
C GLU A 338 24.72 17.92 -9.44
N LEU A 339 24.59 17.85 -8.11
CA LEU A 339 23.54 17.08 -7.45
C LEU A 339 22.16 17.71 -7.69
N ARG A 340 22.03 19.04 -7.71
CA ARG A 340 20.78 19.73 -8.09
C ARG A 340 20.41 19.49 -9.54
N ALA A 341 21.37 19.44 -10.45
CA ALA A 341 21.12 19.10 -11.85
C ALA A 341 20.58 17.66 -11.98
N ARG A 342 21.21 16.69 -11.28
CA ARG A 342 20.72 15.30 -11.22
C ARG A 342 19.33 15.22 -10.58
N LEU A 343 19.09 15.99 -9.51
CA LEU A 343 17.79 16.07 -8.85
C LEU A 343 16.71 16.66 -9.76
N ARG A 344 16.98 17.76 -10.48
CA ARG A 344 16.05 18.33 -11.48
C ARG A 344 15.70 17.30 -12.56
N SER A 345 16.69 16.54 -13.05
CA SER A 345 16.44 15.46 -14.01
C SER A 345 15.56 14.35 -13.41
N ALA A 346 15.85 13.89 -12.20
CA ALA A 346 15.08 12.85 -11.50
C ALA A 346 13.64 13.29 -11.18
N LEU A 347 13.42 14.59 -10.93
CA LEU A 347 12.09 15.20 -10.76
C LEU A 347 11.34 15.39 -12.09
N GLY A 348 11.91 14.97 -13.24
CA GLY A 348 11.31 15.17 -14.56
C GLY A 348 11.22 16.64 -14.97
N LEU A 349 12.12 17.47 -14.45
CA LEU A 349 12.21 18.91 -14.72
C LEU A 349 13.34 19.22 -15.71
N GLU A 350 13.95 18.25 -16.39
CA GLU A 350 14.98 18.50 -17.41
C GLU A 350 14.43 18.19 -18.82
N PRO A 351 14.50 19.13 -19.79
CA PRO A 351 14.82 20.54 -19.58
C PRO A 351 13.78 21.22 -18.68
N LEU A 352 14.22 22.27 -17.97
CA LEU A 352 13.33 23.07 -17.13
C LEU A 352 12.15 23.56 -17.97
N PRO A 353 10.90 23.37 -17.50
CA PRO A 353 9.77 23.96 -18.20
C PRO A 353 9.99 25.47 -18.34
N PRO A 354 9.65 26.07 -19.50
CA PRO A 354 9.84 27.50 -19.68
C PRO A 354 8.99 28.28 -18.69
N ARG A 355 9.55 29.36 -18.12
CA ARG A 355 8.80 30.32 -17.30
C ARG A 355 7.93 31.20 -18.21
N THR A 356 6.82 30.66 -18.70
CA THR A 356 5.83 31.38 -19.51
C THR A 356 5.16 32.49 -18.69
N PRO A 357 4.38 33.41 -19.29
CA PRO A 357 3.57 34.35 -18.51
C PRO A 357 2.71 33.62 -17.47
N LEU A 358 2.63 34.16 -16.25
CA LEU A 358 1.83 33.55 -15.17
C LEU A 358 0.32 33.66 -15.40
N ASN A 359 -0.14 34.56 -16.29
CA ASN A 359 -1.57 34.87 -16.48
C ASN A 359 -2.33 34.99 -15.13
N ALA A 360 -1.67 35.60 -14.14
CA ALA A 360 -2.17 35.64 -12.78
C ALA A 360 -3.35 36.61 -12.65
N ALA A 361 -4.43 36.18 -12.01
CA ALA A 361 -5.63 36.97 -11.80
C ALA A 361 -6.12 36.88 -10.34
N VAL A 362 -6.23 38.03 -9.68
CA VAL A 362 -6.90 38.13 -8.38
C VAL A 362 -8.41 38.28 -8.64
N LEU A 363 -9.16 37.22 -8.36
CA LEU A 363 -10.59 37.10 -8.66
C LEU A 363 -11.48 37.78 -7.62
N GLY A 364 -10.91 38.20 -6.50
CA GLY A 364 -11.61 38.91 -5.45
C GLY A 364 -10.86 38.79 -4.13
N ARG A 365 -11.24 39.67 -3.19
CA ARG A 365 -10.62 39.77 -1.88
C ARG A 365 -11.70 39.79 -0.81
N VAL A 366 -11.45 39.06 0.25
CA VAL A 366 -12.38 38.89 1.36
C VAL A 366 -11.70 39.32 2.65
N GLU A 367 -12.24 40.37 3.28
CA GLU A 367 -11.70 40.91 4.54
C GLU A 367 -12.09 40.05 5.74
N ARG A 368 -11.16 39.87 6.67
CA ARG A 368 -11.32 39.12 7.91
C ARG A 368 -10.66 39.87 9.06
N ASP A 369 -10.85 39.39 10.27
CA ASP A 369 -10.22 39.97 11.46
C ASP A 369 -8.69 39.84 11.39
N GLY A 370 -7.98 40.95 11.13
CA GLY A 370 -6.53 41.03 11.11
C GLY A 370 -5.83 40.55 9.82
N TYR A 371 -6.57 40.13 8.80
CA TYR A 371 -6.04 39.70 7.51
C TYR A 371 -7.11 39.74 6.41
N SER A 372 -6.71 39.51 5.17
CA SER A 372 -7.61 39.30 4.02
C SER A 372 -7.22 38.06 3.24
N VAL A 373 -8.18 37.48 2.51
CA VAL A 373 -7.95 36.35 1.60
C VAL A 373 -8.20 36.81 0.17
N GLU A 374 -7.17 36.79 -0.66
CA GLU A 374 -7.27 36.98 -2.10
C GLU A 374 -7.43 35.61 -2.77
N ARG A 375 -8.43 35.49 -3.67
CA ARG A 375 -8.60 34.30 -4.51
C ARG A 375 -7.82 34.51 -5.79
N LEU A 376 -6.90 33.60 -6.09
CA LEU A 376 -5.91 33.75 -7.14
C LEU A 376 -5.97 32.58 -8.11
N THR A 377 -5.93 32.86 -9.39
CA THR A 377 -5.52 31.89 -10.41
C THR A 377 -4.20 32.30 -11.03
N PHE A 378 -3.39 31.33 -11.43
CA PHE A 378 -2.22 31.54 -12.29
C PHE A 378 -1.93 30.28 -13.11
N GLU A 379 -1.10 30.38 -14.14
CA GLU A 379 -0.63 29.27 -14.96
C GLU A 379 0.80 28.90 -14.57
N SER A 380 0.99 27.64 -14.16
CA SER A 380 2.32 27.09 -13.96
C SER A 380 2.95 26.62 -15.27
N ARG A 381 2.12 26.18 -16.22
CA ARG A 381 2.44 25.86 -17.62
C ARG A 381 1.32 26.40 -18.52
N PRO A 382 1.55 26.61 -19.82
CA PRO A 382 0.52 27.09 -20.73
C PRO A 382 -0.79 26.31 -20.61
N GLY A 383 -1.88 27.01 -20.29
CA GLY A 383 -3.21 26.44 -20.10
C GLY A 383 -3.39 25.58 -18.85
N PHE A 384 -2.35 25.34 -18.05
CA PHE A 384 -2.43 24.55 -16.82
C PHE A 384 -2.72 25.45 -15.63
N VAL A 385 -4.01 25.64 -15.35
CA VAL A 385 -4.47 26.61 -14.35
C VAL A 385 -4.29 26.04 -12.94
N VAL A 386 -3.68 26.85 -12.09
CA VAL A 386 -3.51 26.64 -10.65
C VAL A 386 -4.44 27.58 -9.90
N THR A 387 -5.24 27.03 -8.99
CA THR A 387 -6.14 27.75 -8.07
C THR A 387 -5.47 27.93 -6.72
N ALA A 388 -5.55 29.14 -6.16
CA ALA A 388 -4.80 29.53 -4.98
C ALA A 388 -5.54 30.53 -4.09
N ASN A 389 -5.11 30.61 -2.84
CA ASN A 389 -5.49 31.64 -1.89
C ASN A 389 -4.24 32.32 -1.35
N VAL A 390 -4.24 33.65 -1.33
CA VAL A 390 -3.20 34.47 -0.71
C VAL A 390 -3.77 35.13 0.52
N TYR A 391 -3.23 34.80 1.68
CA TYR A 391 -3.59 35.39 2.97
C TYR A 391 -2.67 36.57 3.21
N VAL A 392 -3.23 37.78 3.21
CA VAL A 392 -2.49 39.04 3.30
C VAL A 392 -2.77 39.68 4.67
N PRO A 393 -1.74 39.98 5.49
CA PRO A 393 -1.92 40.60 6.80
C PRO A 393 -2.56 41.98 6.69
N ALA A 394 -3.39 42.33 7.67
CA ALA A 394 -3.79 43.72 7.87
C ALA A 394 -2.55 44.55 8.23
N ARG A 395 -2.40 45.73 7.63
CA ARG A 395 -1.25 46.60 7.87
C ARG A 395 -1.61 47.70 8.86
N PRO A 396 -1.05 47.70 10.08
CA PRO A 396 -1.15 48.86 10.94
C PRO A 396 -0.33 50.03 10.36
N PRO A 397 -0.66 51.28 10.73
CA PRO A 397 0.16 52.45 10.39
C PRO A 397 1.62 52.23 10.84
N GLY A 398 2.57 52.49 9.93
CA GLY A 398 4.01 52.29 10.20
C GLY A 398 4.53 50.87 9.98
N ALA A 399 3.71 49.92 9.50
CA ALA A 399 4.18 48.61 9.09
C ALA A 399 5.19 48.69 7.92
N ALA A 400 6.09 47.71 7.85
CA ALA A 400 7.04 47.60 6.74
C ALA A 400 6.31 47.54 5.39
N GLU A 401 6.88 48.20 4.38
CA GLU A 401 6.32 48.25 3.02
C GLU A 401 6.29 46.87 2.37
N ARG A 402 7.35 46.07 2.62
CA ARG A 402 7.52 44.70 2.16
C ARG A 402 7.56 43.73 3.32
N LEU A 403 6.85 42.62 3.15
CA LEU A 403 6.65 41.62 4.19
C LEU A 403 7.30 40.29 3.80
N PRO A 404 7.75 39.49 4.77
CA PRO A 404 8.13 38.12 4.50
C PRO A 404 6.93 37.33 4.00
N ALA A 405 7.18 36.31 3.18
CA ALA A 405 6.15 35.44 2.65
C ALA A 405 6.45 33.97 2.96
N VAL A 406 5.41 33.14 2.96
CA VAL A 406 5.52 31.69 3.15
C VAL A 406 4.66 30.98 2.12
N LEU A 407 5.29 30.16 1.30
CA LEU A 407 4.61 29.19 0.46
C LEU A 407 4.10 28.05 1.34
N CYS A 408 2.84 27.67 1.14
CA CYS A 408 2.13 26.72 1.98
C CYS A 408 1.54 25.56 1.16
N PRO A 409 2.34 24.74 0.44
CA PRO A 409 1.81 23.59 -0.31
C PRO A 409 0.90 22.70 0.56
N ALA A 410 -0.23 22.26 -0.01
CA ALA A 410 -1.17 21.38 0.68
C ALA A 410 -0.70 19.91 0.63
N GLY A 411 -0.99 19.16 1.71
CA GLY A 411 -0.82 17.71 1.76
C GLY A 411 -1.91 16.96 1.02
N HIS A 412 -1.89 15.63 1.05
CA HIS A 412 -2.91 14.76 0.42
C HIS A 412 -4.23 14.75 1.20
N TRP A 413 -4.86 15.91 1.33
CA TRP A 413 -6.19 16.06 1.92
C TRP A 413 -7.18 16.44 0.84
N GLN A 414 -8.37 15.84 0.89
CA GLN A 414 -9.40 15.97 -0.14
C GLN A 414 -9.69 17.44 -0.53
N HIS A 415 -9.69 18.34 0.45
CA HIS A 415 -10.06 19.74 0.26
C HIS A 415 -8.86 20.69 0.06
N ALA A 416 -7.62 20.17 -0.03
CA ALA A 416 -6.40 20.93 -0.31
C ALA A 416 -6.32 22.29 0.41
N LYS A 417 -6.40 23.42 -0.31
CA LYS A 417 -6.27 24.77 0.29
C LYS A 417 -7.40 25.13 1.26
N ALA A 418 -8.56 24.48 1.15
CA ALA A 418 -9.70 24.69 2.03
C ALA A 418 -9.70 23.76 3.26
N GLN A 419 -8.73 22.87 3.39
CA GLN A 419 -8.62 21.97 4.54
C GLN A 419 -8.41 22.77 5.86
N PRO A 420 -9.13 22.47 6.97
CA PRO A 420 -9.06 23.26 8.22
C PRO A 420 -7.65 23.50 8.76
N GLN A 421 -6.79 22.50 8.82
CA GLN A 421 -5.41 22.65 9.30
C GLN A 421 -4.53 23.49 8.33
N VAL A 422 -4.83 23.48 7.03
CA VAL A 422 -4.16 24.31 6.02
C VAL A 422 -4.59 25.76 6.17
N GLN A 423 -5.90 26.00 6.35
CA GLN A 423 -6.42 27.33 6.66
C GLN A 423 -5.81 27.88 7.95
N ALA A 424 -5.82 27.09 9.02
CA ALA A 424 -5.30 27.52 10.32
C ALA A 424 -3.84 27.99 10.24
N ARG A 425 -3.00 27.23 9.53
CA ARG A 425 -1.61 27.61 9.24
C ARG A 425 -1.50 28.94 8.51
N CYS A 426 -2.26 29.11 7.42
CA CYS A 426 -2.18 30.31 6.60
C CYS A 426 -2.73 31.55 7.33
N ILE A 427 -3.80 31.40 8.10
CA ILE A 427 -4.38 32.46 8.93
C ILE A 427 -3.43 32.83 10.08
N GLY A 428 -2.85 31.84 10.76
CA GLY A 428 -1.85 32.06 11.81
C GLY A 428 -0.65 32.84 11.30
N LEU A 429 -0.06 32.42 10.18
CA LEU A 429 1.03 33.15 9.51
C LEU A 429 0.62 34.58 9.14
N ALA A 430 -0.56 34.78 8.55
CA ALA A 430 -1.05 36.12 8.21
C ALA A 430 -1.22 37.01 9.44
N LYS A 431 -1.83 36.50 10.52
CA LYS A 431 -1.96 37.26 11.77
C LYS A 431 -0.61 37.58 12.44
N LEU A 432 0.46 36.85 12.08
CA LEU A 432 1.83 37.09 12.51
C LEU A 432 2.66 37.95 11.54
N GLY A 433 2.03 38.55 10.52
CA GLY A 433 2.66 39.49 9.61
C GLY A 433 3.37 38.86 8.40
N PHE A 434 3.03 37.62 8.05
CA PHE A 434 3.51 36.96 6.83
C PHE A 434 2.46 36.99 5.73
N ILE A 435 2.88 37.14 4.47
CA ILE A 435 2.01 36.81 3.33
C ILE A 435 2.06 35.29 3.15
N ALA A 436 0.94 34.59 3.29
CA ALA A 436 0.89 33.13 3.11
C ALA A 436 0.18 32.79 1.79
N LEU A 437 0.82 32.00 0.93
CA LEU A 437 0.23 31.53 -0.33
C LEU A 437 0.08 30.02 -0.30
N VAL A 438 -1.16 29.56 -0.43
CA VAL A 438 -1.52 28.15 -0.61
C VAL A 438 -2.21 27.97 -1.94
N TYR A 439 -2.00 26.82 -2.58
CA TYR A 439 -2.64 26.47 -3.84
C TYR A 439 -3.12 25.02 -3.82
N ASP A 440 -4.09 24.69 -4.67
CA ASP A 440 -4.53 23.32 -4.86
C ASP A 440 -3.47 22.55 -5.66
N PRO A 441 -2.89 21.46 -5.15
CA PRO A 441 -2.13 20.52 -5.97
C PRO A 441 -3.03 19.93 -7.07
N PHE A 442 -2.45 19.45 -8.18
CA PHE A 442 -3.25 18.74 -9.16
C PHE A 442 -3.88 17.49 -8.54
N GLY A 443 -5.10 17.14 -8.96
CA GLY A 443 -5.83 15.99 -8.43
C GLY A 443 -6.51 16.26 -7.08
N GLN A 444 -6.48 17.50 -6.58
CA GLN A 444 -7.10 17.91 -5.33
C GLN A 444 -7.78 19.28 -5.47
N GLY A 445 -8.64 19.62 -4.51
CA GLY A 445 -9.36 20.90 -4.51
C GLY A 445 -10.08 21.15 -5.84
N GLU A 446 -9.94 22.37 -6.37
CA GLU A 446 -10.57 22.76 -7.64
C GLU A 446 -9.88 22.12 -8.87
N ARG A 447 -8.73 21.44 -8.68
CA ARG A 447 -7.99 20.75 -9.75
C ARG A 447 -8.21 19.24 -9.75
N ASN A 448 -9.14 18.74 -8.93
CA ASN A 448 -9.57 17.34 -8.93
C ASN A 448 -10.52 17.05 -10.11
N VAL A 449 -9.94 17.00 -11.31
CA VAL A 449 -10.63 16.73 -12.58
C VAL A 449 -9.99 15.54 -13.30
N PRO A 450 -10.70 14.85 -14.22
CA PRO A 450 -10.12 13.76 -15.02
C PRO A 450 -8.80 14.18 -15.69
N GLY A 451 -7.81 13.29 -15.71
CA GLY A 451 -6.47 13.57 -16.24
C GLY A 451 -5.51 14.27 -15.27
N ASN A 452 -5.94 14.61 -14.05
CA ASN A 452 -5.08 15.11 -12.96
C ASN A 452 -4.90 14.08 -11.82
N GLY A 453 -5.11 12.79 -12.06
CA GLY A 453 -4.88 11.77 -11.05
C GLY A 453 -3.39 11.52 -10.81
N HIS A 454 -2.99 11.17 -9.59
CA HIS A 454 -1.59 10.78 -9.31
C HIS A 454 -1.17 9.47 -10.02
N ARG A 455 -2.14 8.70 -10.54
CA ARG A 455 -1.90 7.51 -11.38
C ARG A 455 -1.46 7.84 -12.80
N GLU A 456 -1.66 9.08 -13.26
CA GLU A 456 -1.14 9.55 -14.56
C GLU A 456 0.41 9.48 -14.59
N TYR A 457 1.05 9.34 -13.42
CA TYR A 457 2.45 9.00 -13.25
C TYR A 457 2.92 7.88 -14.20
N PHE A 458 2.21 6.75 -14.28
CA PHE A 458 2.69 5.56 -14.97
C PHE A 458 2.88 5.80 -16.48
N ALA A 459 1.95 6.50 -17.13
CA ALA A 459 2.14 6.91 -18.52
C ALA A 459 3.20 8.02 -18.63
N SER A 460 3.15 9.01 -17.74
CA SER A 460 4.04 10.18 -17.75
C SER A 460 5.53 9.82 -17.70
N VAL A 461 5.90 8.74 -17.00
CA VAL A 461 7.32 8.32 -16.88
C VAL A 461 7.93 7.91 -18.22
N LEU A 462 7.13 7.42 -19.17
CA LEU A 462 7.59 7.11 -20.53
C LEU A 462 8.16 8.34 -21.23
N ALA A 463 7.53 9.51 -21.00
CA ALA A 463 7.92 10.80 -21.54
C ALA A 463 8.88 11.58 -20.64
N GLY A 464 9.51 10.92 -19.66
CA GLY A 464 10.45 11.58 -18.74
C GLY A 464 9.79 12.56 -17.76
N ARG A 465 8.47 12.44 -17.54
CA ARG A 465 7.72 13.24 -16.57
C ARG A 465 7.24 12.36 -15.40
N ASN A 466 7.13 12.94 -14.23
CA ASN A 466 6.52 12.27 -13.08
C ASN A 466 5.67 13.28 -12.30
N ASN A 467 4.99 12.84 -11.24
CA ASN A 467 4.14 13.73 -10.45
C ASN A 467 4.91 14.95 -9.92
N MET A 468 6.17 14.78 -9.51
CA MET A 468 7.00 15.88 -9.00
C MET A 468 7.33 16.93 -10.07
N SER A 469 7.41 16.55 -11.35
CA SER A 469 7.56 17.49 -12.48
C SER A 469 6.48 18.58 -12.49
N TYR A 470 5.29 18.24 -12.04
CA TYR A 470 4.15 19.15 -11.96
C TYR A 470 4.07 19.80 -10.57
N MET A 471 4.16 19.02 -9.48
CA MET A 471 4.02 19.55 -8.11
C MET A 471 5.12 20.57 -7.75
N VAL A 472 6.39 20.26 -8.04
CA VAL A 472 7.51 21.16 -7.73
C VAL A 472 7.46 22.38 -8.61
N TRP A 473 7.12 22.21 -9.89
CA TRP A 473 7.00 23.33 -10.80
C TRP A 473 5.86 24.27 -10.40
N ASP A 474 4.72 23.77 -9.94
CA ASP A 474 3.66 24.61 -9.37
C ASP A 474 4.18 25.44 -8.18
N THR A 475 5.02 24.88 -7.30
CA THR A 475 5.68 25.65 -6.22
C THR A 475 6.63 26.72 -6.75
N VAL A 476 7.49 26.38 -7.72
CA VAL A 476 8.41 27.34 -8.36
C VAL A 476 7.65 28.49 -9.01
N ARG A 477 6.50 28.20 -9.61
CA ARG A 477 5.66 29.20 -10.29
C ARG A 477 4.82 30.03 -9.30
N ALA A 478 4.40 29.44 -8.18
CA ALA A 478 3.83 30.18 -7.05
C ALA A 478 4.87 31.14 -6.42
N LEU A 479 6.14 30.72 -6.32
CA LEU A 479 7.25 31.58 -5.93
C LEU A 479 7.45 32.72 -6.92
N ASP A 480 7.44 32.43 -8.22
CA ASP A 480 7.51 33.46 -9.27
C ASP A 480 6.38 34.49 -9.12
N TYR A 481 5.15 34.06 -8.78
CA TYR A 481 4.05 34.99 -8.50
C TYR A 481 4.34 35.88 -7.29
N LEU A 482 4.78 35.32 -6.16
CA LEU A 482 5.12 36.09 -4.96
C LEU A 482 6.17 37.16 -5.27
N LEU A 483 7.15 36.85 -6.13
CA LEU A 483 8.19 37.79 -6.55
C LEU A 483 7.67 38.93 -7.45
N THR A 484 6.46 38.82 -8.01
CA THR A 484 5.84 39.93 -8.76
C THR A 484 5.12 40.93 -7.84
N ARG A 485 4.85 40.55 -6.59
CA ARG A 485 4.11 41.40 -5.65
C ARG A 485 5.00 42.48 -5.06
N ALA A 486 4.53 43.73 -5.12
CA ALA A 486 5.25 44.88 -4.55
C ALA A 486 5.38 44.83 -3.02
N ASP A 487 4.51 44.05 -2.35
CA ASP A 487 4.45 43.93 -0.89
C ASP A 487 5.19 42.71 -0.31
N VAL A 488 5.87 41.93 -1.14
CA VAL A 488 6.70 40.80 -0.71
C VAL A 488 8.17 41.22 -0.69
N ASP A 489 8.90 40.89 0.38
CA ASP A 489 10.37 40.94 0.38
C ASP A 489 10.93 39.69 -0.33
N PRO A 490 11.56 39.84 -1.51
CA PRO A 490 12.05 38.71 -2.29
C PRO A 490 13.15 37.90 -1.60
N ARG A 491 13.77 38.41 -0.52
CA ARG A 491 14.82 37.70 0.23
C ARG A 491 14.29 36.92 1.43
N ARG A 492 13.00 37.06 1.76
CA ARG A 492 12.40 36.51 2.98
C ARG A 492 11.18 35.65 2.65
N ILE A 493 11.36 34.70 1.73
CA ILE A 493 10.32 33.76 1.33
C ILE A 493 10.65 32.37 1.86
N GLY A 494 9.83 31.86 2.79
CA GLY A 494 9.91 30.49 3.30
C GLY A 494 8.97 29.53 2.57
N CYS A 495 9.10 28.24 2.85
CA CYS A 495 8.18 27.21 2.36
C CYS A 495 7.89 26.17 3.45
N THR A 496 6.63 25.76 3.60
CA THR A 496 6.21 24.74 4.57
C THR A 496 4.95 24.00 4.14
N GLY A 497 4.88 22.71 4.46
CA GLY A 497 3.73 21.86 4.19
C GLY A 497 3.87 20.53 4.90
N ALA A 498 2.75 19.79 4.99
CA ALA A 498 2.72 18.48 5.63
C ALA A 498 2.43 17.38 4.61
N SER A 499 2.99 16.19 4.82
CA SER A 499 2.77 15.01 3.95
C SER A 499 3.18 15.33 2.50
N GLY A 500 2.25 15.23 1.52
CA GLY A 500 2.47 15.69 0.14
C GLY A 500 2.92 17.16 0.01
N GLY A 501 2.54 18.02 0.95
CA GLY A 501 3.02 19.40 1.02
C GLY A 501 4.43 19.51 1.63
N GLY A 502 4.78 18.58 2.52
CA GLY A 502 6.13 18.43 3.08
C GLY A 502 7.11 17.93 2.00
N LEU A 503 6.69 16.91 1.25
CA LEU A 503 7.32 16.43 0.02
C LEU A 503 7.63 17.57 -0.96
N ASN A 504 6.63 18.40 -1.25
CA ASN A 504 6.80 19.50 -2.20
C ASN A 504 7.71 20.61 -1.64
N THR A 505 7.56 20.95 -0.35
CA THR A 505 8.46 21.89 0.35
C THR A 505 9.91 21.42 0.26
N PHE A 506 10.14 20.14 0.52
CA PHE A 506 11.45 19.50 0.52
C PHE A 506 12.14 19.60 -0.83
N TYR A 507 11.51 19.09 -1.90
CA TYR A 507 12.13 19.10 -3.22
C TYR A 507 12.23 20.50 -3.83
N ALA A 508 11.21 21.36 -3.65
CA ALA A 508 11.26 22.73 -4.16
C ALA A 508 12.39 23.54 -3.51
N ALA A 509 12.54 23.44 -2.18
CA ALA A 509 13.61 24.14 -1.46
C ALA A 509 15.00 23.63 -1.87
N ALA A 510 15.15 22.33 -2.18
CA ALA A 510 16.43 21.78 -2.61
C ALA A 510 16.90 22.31 -3.98
N ILE A 511 15.97 22.52 -4.93
CA ILE A 511 16.31 22.91 -6.31
C ILE A 511 16.25 24.42 -6.58
N ASP A 512 15.50 25.18 -5.77
CA ASP A 512 15.29 26.62 -5.93
C ASP A 512 15.80 27.39 -4.70
N GLU A 513 16.96 28.00 -4.85
CA GLU A 513 17.67 28.69 -3.77
C GLU A 513 17.02 30.03 -3.37
N ARG A 514 15.99 30.48 -4.10
CA ARG A 514 15.18 31.66 -3.71
C ARG A 514 14.30 31.40 -2.50
N ILE A 515 14.03 30.13 -2.16
CA ILE A 515 13.38 29.76 -0.90
C ILE A 515 14.42 29.91 0.23
N ALA A 516 14.25 30.93 1.06
CA ALA A 516 15.20 31.34 2.09
C ALA A 516 15.21 30.40 3.31
N ALA A 517 14.10 29.72 3.60
CA ALA A 517 13.99 28.77 4.70
C ALA A 517 12.91 27.70 4.39
N ALA A 518 13.11 26.45 4.82
CA ALA A 518 12.18 25.35 4.57
C ALA A 518 11.74 24.61 5.85
N CYS A 519 10.45 24.30 5.96
CA CYS A 519 9.91 23.50 7.07
C CYS A 519 9.01 22.36 6.54
N PRO A 520 9.59 21.24 6.09
CA PRO A 520 8.83 20.06 5.72
C PRO A 520 8.31 19.33 6.97
N VAL A 521 7.03 19.01 6.99
CA VAL A 521 6.33 18.37 8.13
C VAL A 521 5.82 16.98 7.73
N VAL A 522 6.00 15.99 8.60
CA VAL A 522 5.55 14.59 8.44
C VAL A 522 5.79 14.03 7.04
N TYR A 523 7.05 14.12 6.58
CA TYR A 523 7.48 13.66 5.26
C TYR A 523 8.91 13.10 5.26
N VAL A 524 9.89 13.88 5.73
CA VAL A 524 11.30 13.52 5.51
C VAL A 524 11.64 12.20 6.21
N SER A 525 12.13 11.23 5.45
CA SER A 525 12.52 9.91 5.93
C SER A 525 13.63 9.34 5.07
N ARG A 526 14.66 8.75 5.69
CA ARG A 526 15.68 8.00 4.97
C ARG A 526 15.03 6.95 4.06
N LEU A 527 15.55 6.79 2.83
CA LEU A 527 14.95 5.89 1.83
C LEU A 527 14.83 4.44 2.31
N ARG A 528 15.80 3.93 3.06
CA ARG A 528 15.71 2.58 3.67
C ARG A 528 14.48 2.46 4.57
N GLU A 529 14.31 3.37 5.51
CA GLU A 529 13.18 3.37 6.45
C GLU A 529 11.87 3.49 5.68
N PHE A 530 11.78 4.43 4.71
CA PHE A 530 10.64 4.60 3.82
C PHE A 530 10.25 3.28 3.12
N LEU A 531 11.22 2.54 2.58
CA LEU A 531 10.98 1.27 1.88
C LEU A 531 10.63 0.11 2.83
N GLU A 532 11.24 0.05 4.01
CA GLU A 532 11.07 -1.00 5.01
C GLU A 532 9.72 -0.94 5.73
N THR A 533 9.08 0.24 5.82
CA THR A 533 7.70 0.36 6.35
C THR A 533 6.69 -0.53 5.61
N GLY A 534 6.98 -0.86 4.33
CA GLY A 534 6.10 -1.65 3.49
C GLY A 534 4.81 -0.94 3.07
N ILE A 535 4.62 0.33 3.46
CA ILE A 535 3.43 1.11 3.13
C ILE A 535 3.40 1.42 1.63
N ASP A 536 2.20 1.33 1.04
CA ASP A 536 1.97 1.72 -0.35
C ASP A 536 1.83 3.25 -0.43
N HIS A 537 2.98 3.92 -0.55
CA HIS A 537 3.03 5.37 -0.69
C HIS A 537 2.51 5.81 -2.06
N CYS A 538 1.99 7.04 -2.12
CA CYS A 538 1.60 7.64 -3.38
C CYS A 538 2.78 7.65 -4.39
N PRO A 539 2.55 7.43 -5.71
CA PRO A 539 3.62 7.49 -6.70
C PRO A 539 4.39 8.83 -6.74
N CYS A 540 3.82 9.93 -6.22
CA CYS A 540 4.56 11.20 -6.10
C CYS A 540 5.74 11.15 -5.12
N SER A 541 5.73 10.23 -4.15
CA SER A 541 6.86 10.01 -3.23
C SER A 541 8.02 9.25 -3.86
N HIS A 542 7.88 8.73 -5.08
CA HIS A 542 8.89 7.93 -5.75
C HIS A 542 9.59 8.75 -6.84
N VAL A 543 10.67 9.43 -6.47
CA VAL A 543 11.50 10.21 -7.40
C VAL A 543 12.40 9.28 -8.19
N ASN A 544 12.17 9.20 -9.50
CA ASN A 544 12.81 8.21 -10.38
C ASN A 544 14.34 8.32 -10.36
N GLY A 545 15.01 7.22 -10.03
CA GLY A 545 16.47 7.14 -10.01
C GLY A 545 17.15 7.87 -8.87
N LEU A 546 16.42 8.39 -7.87
CA LEU A 546 17.02 9.11 -6.74
C LEU A 546 18.12 8.29 -6.05
N ALA A 547 17.86 7.02 -5.77
CA ALA A 547 18.79 6.12 -5.08
C ALA A 547 20.11 5.89 -5.84
N SER A 548 20.18 6.23 -7.13
CA SER A 548 21.44 6.13 -7.90
C SER A 548 22.44 7.26 -7.60
N PHE A 549 22.04 8.27 -6.82
CA PHE A 549 22.87 9.45 -6.57
C PHE A 549 22.65 10.18 -5.25
N ALA A 550 21.58 9.91 -4.55
CA ALA A 550 21.23 10.58 -3.32
C ALA A 550 20.32 9.70 -2.44
N ASP A 551 20.33 9.99 -1.15
CA ASP A 551 19.27 9.68 -0.20
C ASP A 551 18.58 11.00 0.20
N GLU A 552 17.49 10.95 0.98
CA GLU A 552 16.80 12.16 1.46
C GLU A 552 17.73 13.05 2.32
N GLY A 553 18.67 12.45 3.07
CA GLY A 553 19.74 13.19 3.74
C GLY A 553 20.53 14.09 2.79
N THR A 554 20.95 13.57 1.62
CA THR A 554 21.63 14.36 0.57
C THR A 554 20.77 15.53 0.09
N VAL A 555 19.47 15.32 -0.09
CA VAL A 555 18.56 16.38 -0.53
C VAL A 555 18.43 17.48 0.53
N LEU A 556 18.39 17.16 1.83
CA LEU A 556 18.47 18.14 2.92
C LEU A 556 19.78 18.95 2.85
N ALA A 557 20.91 18.28 2.63
CA ALA A 557 22.22 18.93 2.60
C ALA A 557 22.35 19.96 1.47
N LEU A 558 21.62 19.80 0.35
CA LEU A 558 21.54 20.82 -0.72
C LEU A 558 20.92 22.14 -0.27
N MET A 559 20.24 22.17 0.89
CA MET A 559 19.68 23.39 1.46
C MET A 559 20.70 24.18 2.29
N ALA A 560 21.81 23.57 2.72
CA ALA A 560 22.83 24.27 3.49
C ALA A 560 23.39 25.49 2.72
N PRO A 561 23.53 26.68 3.35
CA PRO A 561 23.37 26.99 4.78
C PRO A 561 22.00 27.60 5.16
N ARG A 562 20.98 27.44 4.31
CA ARG A 562 19.63 27.98 4.55
C ARG A 562 18.94 27.21 5.69
N PRO A 563 18.18 27.88 6.57
CA PRO A 563 17.50 27.21 7.68
C PRO A 563 16.50 26.14 7.23
N VAL A 564 16.55 24.99 7.90
CA VAL A 564 15.63 23.87 7.71
C VAL A 564 15.11 23.36 9.05
N LEU A 565 13.78 23.28 9.21
CA LEU A 565 13.14 22.65 10.36
C LEU A 565 12.26 21.49 9.92
N MET A 566 12.65 20.26 10.26
CA MET A 566 11.79 19.10 10.09
C MET A 566 10.87 18.97 11.30
N ILE A 567 9.60 18.67 11.06
CA ILE A 567 8.64 18.33 12.12
C ILE A 567 8.12 16.92 11.86
N ALA A 568 8.24 16.04 12.84
CA ALA A 568 7.79 14.65 12.79
C ALA A 568 6.72 14.39 13.87
N ALA A 569 5.91 13.35 13.65
CA ALA A 569 4.88 12.90 14.57
C ALA A 569 5.24 11.51 15.12
N THR A 570 5.11 11.30 16.43
CA THR A 570 5.65 10.12 17.11
C THR A 570 4.96 8.82 16.72
N GLU A 571 3.71 8.89 16.28
CA GLU A 571 2.88 7.75 15.88
C GLU A 571 2.64 7.71 14.36
N ASP A 572 3.42 8.44 13.56
CA ASP A 572 3.32 8.40 12.10
C ASP A 572 3.87 7.08 11.56
N PRO A 573 3.02 6.20 10.98
CA PRO A 573 3.48 4.93 10.45
C PRO A 573 4.18 5.10 9.08
N MET A 574 3.94 6.22 8.38
CA MET A 574 4.41 6.47 7.02
C MET A 574 5.81 7.10 6.99
N PHE A 575 6.02 8.12 7.82
CA PHE A 575 7.26 8.88 7.88
C PHE A 575 7.75 8.92 9.33
N THR A 576 8.47 7.87 9.71
CA THR A 576 8.79 7.62 11.11
C THR A 576 9.75 8.67 11.67
N PRO A 577 9.65 9.01 12.97
CA PRO A 577 10.62 9.89 13.63
C PRO A 577 12.07 9.38 13.51
N LYS A 578 12.25 8.06 13.48
CA LYS A 578 13.55 7.42 13.23
C LYS A 578 14.10 7.83 11.87
N GLY A 579 13.31 7.70 10.80
CA GLY A 579 13.69 8.12 9.45
C GLY A 579 14.10 9.59 9.38
N ALA A 580 13.35 10.48 10.04
CA ALA A 580 13.66 11.91 10.10
C ALA A 580 14.97 12.21 10.86
N ARG A 581 15.21 11.53 12.00
CA ARG A 581 16.46 11.66 12.77
C ARG A 581 17.68 11.16 12.00
N GLU A 582 17.54 10.07 11.26
CA GLU A 582 18.63 9.55 10.42
C GLU A 582 18.95 10.47 9.25
N ALA A 583 17.93 11.00 8.57
CA ALA A 583 18.12 12.00 7.50
C ALA A 583 18.80 13.28 8.03
N LEU A 584 18.43 13.75 9.23
CA LEU A 584 19.12 14.85 9.91
C LEU A 584 20.60 14.53 10.15
N ALA A 585 20.89 13.34 10.68
CA ALA A 585 22.25 12.92 10.99
C ALA A 585 23.12 12.84 9.73
N GLN A 586 22.55 12.41 8.59
CA GLN A 586 23.22 12.41 7.30
C GLN A 586 23.56 13.83 6.82
N ALA A 587 22.61 14.77 6.93
CA ALA A 587 22.78 16.13 6.40
C ALA A 587 23.65 17.06 7.27
N LEU A 588 23.70 16.82 8.58
CA LEU A 588 24.35 17.69 9.56
C LEU A 588 25.83 18.01 9.27
N PRO A 589 26.68 17.08 8.77
CA PRO A 589 28.06 17.37 8.39
C PRO A 589 28.18 18.47 7.32
N ALA A 590 27.33 18.46 6.30
CA ALA A 590 27.33 19.48 5.24
C ALA A 590 26.93 20.85 5.80
N PHE A 591 25.95 20.91 6.70
CA PHE A 591 25.59 22.14 7.41
C PHE A 591 26.74 22.66 8.28
N ARG A 592 27.40 21.79 9.05
CA ARG A 592 28.55 22.15 9.91
C ARG A 592 29.74 22.67 9.10
N ALA A 593 30.04 22.04 7.97
CA ALA A 593 31.10 22.48 7.06
C ALA A 593 30.89 23.91 6.55
N ARG A 594 29.63 24.34 6.45
CA ARG A 594 29.24 25.72 6.06
C ARG A 594 28.97 26.65 7.24
N GLY A 595 29.35 26.26 8.47
CA GLY A 595 29.12 27.07 9.68
C GLY A 595 27.64 27.22 10.06
N ALA A 596 26.77 26.34 9.59
CA ALA A 596 25.31 26.41 9.73
C ALA A 596 24.73 25.22 10.50
N GLY A 597 25.54 24.54 11.33
CA GLY A 597 25.11 23.34 12.06
C GLY A 597 23.94 23.54 13.02
N ASP A 598 23.67 24.79 13.41
CA ASP A 598 22.54 25.22 14.25
C ASP A 598 21.29 25.60 13.44
N ARG A 599 21.37 25.54 12.10
CA ARG A 599 20.28 25.91 11.17
C ARG A 599 19.51 24.72 10.63
N ILE A 600 19.77 23.51 11.11
CA ILE A 600 19.00 22.32 10.79
C ILE A 600 18.58 21.59 12.07
N ALA A 601 17.30 21.25 12.18
CA ALA A 601 16.76 20.56 13.35
C ALA A 601 15.58 19.65 12.98
N VAL A 602 15.29 18.69 13.86
CA VAL A 602 14.05 17.91 13.86
C VAL A 602 13.33 18.14 15.19
N LEU A 603 12.02 18.38 15.14
CA LEU A 603 11.15 18.40 16.31
C LEU A 603 10.12 17.28 16.19
N GLU A 604 9.97 16.50 17.25
CA GLU A 604 9.01 15.39 17.33
C GLU A 604 7.84 15.80 18.23
N PHE A 605 6.62 15.55 17.78
CA PHE A 605 5.40 15.86 18.52
C PHE A 605 4.55 14.61 18.74
N PRO A 606 3.88 14.47 19.92
CA PRO A 606 2.90 13.42 20.15
C PRO A 606 1.77 13.43 19.11
N GLY A 607 1.28 12.25 18.76
CA GLY A 607 0.17 12.03 17.84
C GLY A 607 0.59 11.44 16.48
N GLY A 608 -0.39 11.29 15.60
CA GLY A 608 -0.24 10.68 14.27
C GLY A 608 0.07 11.66 13.13
N HIS A 609 -0.10 11.19 11.90
CA HIS A 609 0.21 11.91 10.65
C HIS A 609 -0.68 13.16 10.42
N ASP A 610 -0.25 14.32 10.93
CA ASP A 610 -0.99 15.59 10.88
C ASP A 610 -0.07 16.82 10.84
N TYR A 611 -0.65 18.02 10.70
CA TYR A 611 -0.05 19.31 11.00
C TYR A 611 -0.79 20.00 12.16
N SER A 612 -0.68 19.39 13.34
CA SER A 612 -1.42 19.76 14.54
C SER A 612 -1.07 21.17 15.05
N ARG A 613 -1.88 21.70 15.97
CA ARG A 613 -1.65 23.05 16.54
C ARG A 613 -0.25 23.20 17.15
N PRO A 614 0.25 22.30 18.03
CA PRO A 614 1.61 22.40 18.56
C PRO A 614 2.70 22.45 17.47
N MET A 615 2.53 21.67 16.40
CA MET A 615 3.44 21.70 15.25
C MET A 615 3.39 23.06 14.53
N ARG A 616 2.19 23.64 14.37
CA ARG A 616 2.03 24.98 13.78
C ARG A 616 2.64 26.07 14.66
N GLU A 617 2.48 25.98 15.97
CA GLU A 617 3.10 26.91 16.92
C GLU A 617 4.63 26.87 16.85
N ALA A 618 5.22 25.68 16.68
CA ALA A 618 6.65 25.54 16.42
C ALA A 618 7.08 26.15 15.07
N LEU A 619 6.31 25.93 13.99
CA LEU A 619 6.53 26.61 12.71
C LEU A 619 6.51 28.14 12.89
N TYR A 620 5.51 28.69 13.57
CA TYR A 620 5.36 30.13 13.75
C TYR A 620 6.58 30.73 14.43
N GLY A 621 7.02 30.14 15.54
CA GLY A 621 8.23 30.54 16.24
C GLY A 621 9.47 30.55 15.35
N TRP A 622 9.70 29.43 14.67
CA TRP A 622 10.83 29.25 13.77
C TRP A 622 10.82 30.22 12.57
N ALA A 623 9.65 30.42 11.95
CA ALA A 623 9.50 31.34 10.82
C ALA A 623 9.76 32.79 11.22
N ARG A 624 9.31 33.20 12.42
CA ARG A 624 9.62 34.53 12.97
C ARG A 624 11.12 34.74 13.14
N ARG A 625 11.84 33.75 13.67
CA ARG A 625 13.31 33.82 13.78
C ARG A 625 13.98 33.92 12.41
N CYS A 626 13.61 33.06 11.47
CA CYS A 626 14.35 32.93 10.21
C CYS A 626 14.00 33.97 9.14
N LEU A 627 12.78 34.52 9.17
CA LEU A 627 12.28 35.39 8.10
C LEU A 627 11.90 36.79 8.58
N GLN A 628 11.70 37.01 9.88
CA GLN A 628 11.45 38.35 10.45
C GLN A 628 12.62 38.85 11.30
N ASP A 629 13.62 38.00 11.59
CA ASP A 629 14.67 38.28 12.57
C ASP A 629 14.09 38.60 13.97
N GLN A 630 13.02 37.89 14.36
CA GLN A 630 12.30 38.08 15.63
C GLN A 630 12.16 36.79 16.45
N GLY A 631 12.32 36.90 17.77
CA GLY A 631 12.20 35.76 18.69
C GLY A 631 13.42 34.82 18.64
N ASP A 632 13.39 33.78 19.47
CA ASP A 632 14.46 32.78 19.62
C ASP A 632 14.25 31.52 18.76
N GLY A 633 13.09 31.42 18.11
CA GLY A 633 12.68 30.25 17.31
C GLY A 633 11.86 29.22 18.08
N GLY A 634 11.62 29.42 19.38
CA GLY A 634 10.74 28.57 20.19
C GLY A 634 9.27 28.73 19.80
N ALA A 635 8.44 27.75 20.16
CA ALA A 635 7.02 27.71 19.79
C ALA A 635 6.30 29.01 20.13
N PHE A 636 5.54 29.54 19.17
CA PHE A 636 4.78 30.78 19.32
C PHE A 636 3.27 30.47 19.32
N PRO A 637 2.49 30.95 20.31
CA PRO A 637 1.07 30.62 20.43
C PRO A 637 0.27 30.92 19.17
N GLU A 638 -0.61 29.99 18.79
CA GLU A 638 -1.48 30.15 17.64
C GLU A 638 -2.50 31.29 17.89
N PRO A 639 -2.56 32.31 17.02
CA PRO A 639 -3.52 33.41 17.17
C PRO A 639 -4.97 32.92 17.14
N ALA A 640 -5.87 33.59 17.86
CA ALA A 640 -7.30 33.34 17.75
C ALA A 640 -7.77 33.51 16.29
N MET A 641 -8.55 32.55 15.78
CA MET A 641 -8.95 32.51 14.38
C MET A 641 -10.33 31.88 14.20
N THR A 642 -10.94 32.20 13.06
CA THR A 642 -12.17 31.58 12.56
C THR A 642 -11.85 30.94 11.22
N LEU A 643 -12.16 29.65 11.08
CA LEU A 643 -11.97 28.91 9.84
C LEU A 643 -13.22 29.01 8.97
N GLU A 644 -13.02 29.03 7.65
CA GLU A 644 -14.12 28.92 6.70
C GLU A 644 -14.53 27.44 6.56
N PRO A 645 -15.82 27.15 6.30
CA PRO A 645 -16.24 25.85 5.82
C PRO A 645 -15.45 25.44 4.56
N VAL A 646 -15.18 24.14 4.39
CA VAL A 646 -14.38 23.60 3.27
C VAL A 646 -14.97 23.93 1.89
N ASP A 647 -16.27 24.21 1.83
CA ASP A 647 -17.04 24.55 0.63
C ASP A 647 -17.30 26.07 0.49
N SER A 648 -16.71 26.90 1.35
CA SER A 648 -16.94 28.34 1.38
C SER A 648 -16.62 29.01 0.03
N PRO A 649 -17.55 29.78 -0.55
CA PRO A 649 -17.29 30.60 -1.74
C PRO A 649 -16.17 31.63 -1.54
N ALA A 650 -15.86 31.99 -0.28
CA ALA A 650 -14.76 32.89 0.04
C ALA A 650 -13.38 32.31 -0.33
N LEU A 651 -13.27 30.98 -0.41
CA LEU A 651 -12.03 30.30 -0.78
C LEU A 651 -11.99 29.88 -2.25
N ARG A 652 -13.12 29.64 -2.91
CA ARG A 652 -13.20 29.09 -4.28
C ARG A 652 -12.86 30.10 -5.38
N CYS A 653 -11.96 29.74 -6.28
CA CYS A 653 -11.65 30.54 -7.47
C CYS A 653 -12.78 30.47 -8.49
N PHE A 654 -13.33 29.28 -8.71
CA PHE A 654 -14.39 29.03 -9.68
C PHE A 654 -15.73 28.72 -8.99
N PRO A 655 -16.87 29.23 -9.49
CA PRO A 655 -18.19 29.00 -8.88
C PRO A 655 -18.54 27.52 -8.72
N GLU A 656 -18.18 26.70 -9.71
CA GLU A 656 -18.44 25.25 -9.72
C GLU A 656 -17.51 24.46 -8.81
N GLY A 657 -16.51 25.10 -8.18
CA GLY A 657 -15.52 24.44 -7.34
C GLY A 657 -14.56 23.54 -8.13
N LYS A 658 -14.37 23.81 -9.42
CA LYS A 658 -13.43 23.11 -10.30
C LYS A 658 -12.89 24.06 -11.39
N VAL A 659 -11.67 23.80 -11.85
CA VAL A 659 -11.08 24.49 -13.00
C VAL A 659 -11.93 24.26 -14.26
N PRO A 660 -11.92 25.20 -15.23
CA PRO A 660 -12.62 25.03 -16.50
C PRO A 660 -12.16 23.77 -17.23
N ALA A 661 -13.07 23.13 -17.98
CA ALA A 661 -12.73 21.95 -18.79
C ALA A 661 -11.67 22.24 -19.88
N THR A 662 -11.45 23.51 -20.23
CA THR A 662 -10.39 23.96 -21.14
C THR A 662 -9.01 24.03 -20.48
N SER A 663 -8.92 23.92 -19.15
CA SER A 663 -7.62 23.82 -18.47
C SER A 663 -6.92 22.54 -18.91
N ALA A 664 -5.65 22.66 -19.25
CA ALA A 664 -4.78 21.52 -19.41
C ALA A 664 -4.78 20.66 -18.14
N THR A 665 -4.41 19.40 -18.31
CA THR A 665 -4.28 18.38 -17.26
C THR A 665 -2.91 17.71 -17.34
N VAL A 666 -2.49 17.04 -16.27
CA VAL A 666 -1.26 16.23 -16.25
C VAL A 666 -1.23 15.27 -17.45
N ARG A 667 -2.33 14.57 -17.72
CA ARG A 667 -2.48 13.69 -18.88
C ARG A 667 -2.24 14.42 -20.20
N SER A 668 -2.92 15.54 -20.44
CA SER A 668 -2.79 16.27 -21.71
C SER A 668 -1.38 16.83 -21.93
N LEU A 669 -0.71 17.29 -20.87
CA LEU A 669 0.65 17.82 -20.94
C LEU A 669 1.67 16.71 -21.16
N SER A 670 1.52 15.59 -20.46
CA SER A 670 2.40 14.43 -20.66
C SER A 670 2.20 13.80 -22.04
N ARG A 671 0.97 13.78 -22.57
CA ARG A 671 0.70 13.37 -23.96
C ARG A 671 1.40 14.28 -24.97
N ALA A 672 1.23 15.59 -24.84
CA ALA A 672 1.89 16.53 -25.75
C ALA A 672 3.42 16.37 -25.73
N GLU A 673 4.01 16.09 -24.56
CA GLU A 673 5.44 15.78 -24.47
C GLU A 673 5.79 14.44 -25.12
N ALA A 674 4.97 13.40 -24.93
CA ALA A 674 5.14 12.10 -25.59
C ALA A 674 5.10 12.23 -27.12
N GLU A 675 4.13 12.96 -27.66
CA GLU A 675 3.99 13.23 -29.10
C GLU A 675 5.22 13.99 -29.64
N ARG A 676 5.71 14.99 -28.89
CA ARG A 676 6.93 15.72 -29.25
C ARG A 676 8.15 14.80 -29.27
N LEU A 677 8.30 13.92 -28.28
CA LEU A 677 9.43 12.98 -28.20
C LEU A 677 9.36 11.94 -29.33
N ILE A 678 8.18 11.37 -29.59
CA ILE A 678 7.97 10.42 -30.69
C ILE A 678 8.33 11.06 -32.04
N ALA A 679 7.93 12.31 -32.28
CA ALA A 679 8.26 13.03 -33.51
C ALA A 679 9.77 13.33 -33.67
N LEU A 680 10.56 13.22 -32.61
CA LEU A 680 12.02 13.39 -32.63
C LEU A 680 12.79 12.06 -32.76
N LEU A 681 12.11 10.93 -32.63
CA LEU A 681 12.74 9.63 -32.84
C LEU A 681 13.18 9.47 -34.30
N PRO A 682 14.26 8.71 -34.57
CA PRO A 682 14.61 8.37 -35.92
C PRO A 682 13.49 7.54 -36.56
N GLU A 683 13.37 7.63 -37.89
CA GLU A 683 12.55 6.70 -38.67
C GLU A 683 12.87 5.26 -38.27
N PRO A 684 11.86 4.37 -38.06
CA PRO A 684 12.08 3.04 -37.50
C PRO A 684 13.19 2.24 -38.21
N GLU A 685 13.26 2.29 -39.53
CA GLU A 685 14.28 1.58 -40.33
C GLU A 685 15.72 2.08 -40.12
N LYS A 686 15.90 3.27 -39.52
CA LYS A 686 17.19 3.86 -39.18
C LYS A 686 17.53 3.71 -37.70
N ALA A 687 16.67 3.06 -36.91
CA ALA A 687 16.88 2.86 -35.49
C ALA A 687 18.13 1.99 -35.23
N VAL A 688 18.90 2.36 -34.21
CA VAL A 688 20.02 1.57 -33.70
C VAL A 688 19.86 1.36 -32.20
N SER A 689 20.36 0.24 -31.66
CA SER A 689 20.12 -0.14 -30.26
C SER A 689 20.89 0.70 -29.24
N ALA A 690 21.98 1.38 -29.63
CA ALA A 690 22.87 2.05 -28.68
C ALA A 690 22.19 3.16 -27.82
N PRO A 691 21.35 4.06 -28.35
CA PRO A 691 20.57 5.00 -27.54
C PRO A 691 19.61 4.30 -26.58
N LEU A 692 18.93 3.24 -27.03
CA LEU A 692 18.02 2.45 -26.19
C LEU A 692 18.76 1.81 -25.02
N LEU A 693 19.88 1.12 -25.26
CA LEU A 693 20.70 0.49 -24.22
C LEU A 693 21.13 1.50 -23.14
N ARG A 694 21.52 2.71 -23.54
CA ARG A 694 21.88 3.80 -22.61
C ARG A 694 20.67 4.28 -21.81
N ALA A 695 19.53 4.52 -22.46
CA ALA A 695 18.32 4.99 -21.80
C ALA A 695 17.79 3.99 -20.75
N LEU A 696 17.88 2.69 -21.05
CA LEU A 696 17.45 1.63 -20.15
C LEU A 696 18.45 1.35 -19.01
N GLY A 697 19.69 1.85 -19.12
CA GLY A 697 20.79 1.41 -18.25
C GLY A 697 21.01 -0.10 -18.36
N TRP A 698 20.88 -0.64 -19.58
CA TRP A 698 20.81 -2.07 -19.87
C TRP A 698 22.06 -2.79 -19.39
N ARG A 699 21.87 -3.93 -18.72
CA ARG A 699 22.96 -4.83 -18.33
C ARG A 699 22.80 -6.16 -19.05
N THR A 700 23.81 -6.55 -19.81
CA THR A 700 23.81 -7.86 -20.48
C THR A 700 23.66 -8.96 -19.42
N PRO A 701 22.60 -9.77 -19.48
CA PRO A 701 22.32 -10.76 -18.45
C PRO A 701 23.35 -11.89 -18.46
N SER A 702 23.73 -12.36 -17.28
CA SER A 702 24.49 -13.60 -17.13
C SER A 702 23.63 -14.80 -17.53
N ALA A 703 24.26 -15.96 -17.80
CA ALA A 703 23.54 -17.19 -18.07
C ALA A 703 22.58 -17.53 -16.91
N ALA A 704 21.33 -17.88 -17.23
CA ALA A 704 20.39 -18.42 -16.26
C ALA A 704 20.62 -19.93 -16.08
N ALA A 705 20.29 -20.44 -14.89
CA ALA A 705 20.18 -21.87 -14.64
C ALA A 705 18.69 -22.28 -14.70
N LEU A 706 18.41 -23.33 -15.48
CA LEU A 706 17.14 -24.04 -15.44
C LEU A 706 17.29 -25.22 -14.48
N GLU A 707 16.63 -25.13 -13.33
CA GLU A 707 16.73 -26.15 -12.29
C GLU A 707 15.39 -26.88 -12.15
N PRO A 708 15.40 -28.23 -12.05
CA PRO A 708 14.21 -28.97 -11.67
C PRO A 708 13.67 -28.42 -10.35
N PHE A 709 12.38 -28.08 -10.34
CA PHE A 709 11.77 -27.47 -9.17
C PHE A 709 10.64 -28.35 -8.64
N ASP A 710 10.88 -28.97 -7.48
CA ASP A 710 9.95 -29.90 -6.84
C ASP A 710 9.31 -29.30 -5.57
N SER A 711 8.47 -28.29 -5.76
CA SER A 711 7.66 -27.70 -4.69
C SER A 711 6.38 -28.50 -4.43
N ALA A 712 5.76 -28.28 -3.26
CA ALA A 712 4.42 -28.80 -2.98
C ALA A 712 3.40 -28.34 -4.04
N LEU A 713 3.57 -27.15 -4.62
CA LEU A 713 2.77 -26.65 -5.73
C LEU A 713 3.06 -27.41 -7.04
N ALA A 714 4.31 -27.74 -7.34
CA ALA A 714 4.66 -28.58 -8.49
C ALA A 714 4.07 -30.00 -8.36
N ARG A 715 4.05 -30.56 -7.14
CA ARG A 715 3.40 -31.84 -6.82
C ARG A 715 1.87 -31.75 -6.97
N LEU A 716 1.26 -30.67 -6.51
CA LEU A 716 -0.19 -30.42 -6.61
C LEU A 716 -0.60 -30.13 -8.07
N CYS A 717 0.19 -29.40 -8.85
CA CYS A 717 -0.02 -29.22 -10.28
C CYS A 717 0.04 -30.56 -11.02
N ARG A 718 0.97 -31.45 -10.68
CA ARG A 718 1.01 -32.81 -11.24
C ARG A 718 -0.20 -33.65 -10.83
N ALA A 719 -0.68 -33.51 -9.59
CA ALA A 719 -1.84 -34.23 -9.07
C ALA A 719 -3.18 -33.75 -9.67
N VAL A 720 -3.34 -32.43 -9.87
CA VAL A 720 -4.57 -31.82 -10.42
C VAL A 720 -4.62 -31.84 -11.95
N CYS A 721 -3.47 -31.84 -12.64
CA CYS A 721 -3.46 -31.77 -14.11
C CYS A 721 -3.64 -33.09 -14.84
N GLY A 722 -3.54 -34.25 -14.18
CA GLY A 722 -3.97 -35.55 -14.73
C GLY A 722 -3.35 -36.02 -16.06
N GLU A 723 -2.41 -35.30 -16.67
CA GLU A 723 -1.90 -35.62 -18.02
C GLU A 723 -0.37 -35.47 -18.10
N ALA A 724 0.25 -36.44 -18.79
CA ALA A 724 1.67 -36.45 -19.12
C ALA A 724 2.05 -35.21 -19.94
N GLY A 725 3.19 -34.57 -19.63
CA GLY A 725 3.80 -33.55 -20.51
C GLY A 725 4.27 -32.25 -19.82
N PHE A 726 3.67 -31.88 -18.68
CA PHE A 726 4.04 -30.64 -17.97
C PHE A 726 5.12 -30.84 -16.90
N THR A 727 6.17 -30.01 -16.91
CA THR A 727 7.27 -30.00 -15.93
C THR A 727 7.40 -28.63 -15.29
N SER A 728 7.55 -28.59 -13.96
CA SER A 728 7.86 -27.37 -13.21
C SER A 728 9.37 -27.19 -13.10
N LEU A 729 9.84 -26.00 -13.47
CA LEU A 729 11.23 -25.60 -13.39
C LEU A 729 11.33 -24.28 -12.60
N ARG A 730 12.54 -23.99 -12.14
CA ARG A 730 12.92 -22.69 -11.59
C ARG A 730 13.94 -22.06 -12.52
N VAL A 731 13.73 -20.79 -12.87
CA VAL A 731 14.71 -19.98 -13.57
C VAL A 731 15.39 -19.09 -12.56
N ARG A 732 16.72 -19.19 -12.43
CA ARG A 732 17.52 -18.21 -11.67
C ARG A 732 18.12 -17.21 -12.64
N ALA A 733 17.59 -15.98 -12.65
CA ALA A 733 18.10 -14.89 -13.48
C ALA A 733 18.30 -13.61 -12.67
N GLU A 734 19.55 -13.17 -12.62
CA GLU A 734 19.92 -11.88 -12.06
C GLU A 734 19.48 -10.74 -13.01
N PRO A 735 18.91 -9.63 -12.51
CA PRO A 735 18.74 -9.23 -11.10
C PRO A 735 17.38 -9.59 -10.49
N LEU A 736 16.47 -10.24 -11.23
CA LEU A 736 15.11 -10.53 -10.78
C LEU A 736 15.05 -11.64 -9.72
N GLY A 737 16.10 -12.47 -9.64
CA GLY A 737 16.21 -13.58 -8.71
C GLY A 737 15.67 -14.87 -9.32
N SER A 738 14.99 -15.68 -8.51
CA SER A 738 14.41 -16.95 -8.96
C SER A 738 12.92 -16.82 -9.19
N PHE A 739 12.43 -17.31 -10.33
CA PHE A 739 11.00 -17.31 -10.64
C PHE A 739 10.54 -18.64 -11.25
N GLY A 740 9.24 -18.89 -11.12
CA GLY A 740 8.61 -20.14 -11.52
C GLY A 740 8.50 -20.26 -13.03
N CYS A 741 8.67 -21.48 -13.51
CA CYS A 741 8.51 -21.82 -14.92
C CYS A 741 7.63 -23.08 -15.05
N LEU A 742 6.65 -23.03 -15.93
CA LEU A 742 5.85 -24.19 -16.31
C LEU A 742 6.12 -24.53 -17.78
N ARG A 743 6.60 -25.74 -18.02
CA ARG A 743 6.97 -26.23 -19.36
C ARG A 743 6.00 -27.30 -19.81
N ASN A 744 5.38 -27.14 -20.98
CA ASN A 744 4.65 -28.18 -21.70
C ASN A 744 5.56 -28.80 -22.76
N SER A 745 6.08 -29.99 -22.50
CA SER A 745 7.05 -30.66 -23.38
C SER A 745 6.37 -31.30 -24.58
N VAL A 746 7.00 -31.20 -25.75
CA VAL A 746 6.53 -31.84 -26.99
C VAL A 746 7.68 -32.66 -27.57
N GLU A 747 7.42 -33.92 -27.90
CA GLU A 747 8.40 -34.79 -28.55
C GLU A 747 8.72 -34.24 -29.97
N ASP A 748 10.00 -34.21 -30.33
CA ASP A 748 10.48 -33.63 -31.60
C ASP A 748 9.95 -32.21 -31.88
N ALA A 749 9.89 -31.37 -30.84
CA ALA A 749 9.43 -29.99 -30.95
C ALA A 749 10.18 -29.21 -32.04
N ARG A 750 9.43 -28.58 -32.94
CA ARG A 750 9.99 -27.74 -34.02
C ARG A 750 10.32 -26.31 -33.57
N ALA A 751 9.75 -25.86 -32.44
CA ALA A 751 10.06 -24.58 -31.80
C ALA A 751 9.73 -24.64 -30.29
N VAL A 752 10.29 -23.70 -29.53
CA VAL A 752 9.94 -23.44 -28.13
C VAL A 752 9.32 -22.05 -28.02
N ALA A 753 8.05 -21.96 -27.61
CA ALA A 753 7.36 -20.70 -27.35
C ALA A 753 7.50 -20.29 -25.89
N VAL A 754 8.17 -19.17 -25.64
CA VAL A 754 8.26 -18.52 -24.34
C VAL A 754 7.08 -17.56 -24.16
N VAL A 755 6.32 -17.74 -23.08
CA VAL A 755 5.15 -16.94 -22.73
C VAL A 755 5.39 -16.28 -21.37
N PRO A 756 5.81 -15.00 -21.33
CA PRO A 756 5.94 -14.29 -20.06
C PRO A 756 4.55 -13.98 -19.49
N LEU A 757 4.39 -14.14 -18.17
CA LEU A 757 3.17 -13.83 -17.45
C LEU A 757 3.47 -12.75 -16.42
N LEU A 758 2.86 -11.56 -16.57
CA LEU A 758 3.16 -10.39 -15.74
C LEU A 758 2.01 -10.00 -14.80
N ALA A 759 0.77 -10.33 -15.16
CA ALA A 759 -0.41 -10.24 -14.31
C ALA A 759 -0.60 -11.60 -13.59
N GLY A 760 -0.60 -11.61 -12.26
CA GLY A 760 -0.44 -12.80 -11.42
C GLY A 760 -1.61 -13.79 -11.39
N ALA A 761 -2.23 -14.08 -12.53
CA ALA A 761 -3.16 -15.19 -12.73
C ALA A 761 -2.48 -16.58 -12.57
N GLY A 762 -1.14 -16.61 -12.55
CA GLY A 762 -0.32 -17.81 -12.41
C GLY A 762 -0.34 -18.69 -13.67
N ALA A 763 0.78 -19.37 -13.97
CA ALA A 763 0.97 -20.17 -15.19
C ALA A 763 0.05 -21.40 -15.37
N SER A 764 -0.96 -21.59 -14.52
CA SER A 764 -1.75 -22.82 -14.44
C SER A 764 -3.25 -22.64 -14.67
N SER A 765 -3.70 -21.46 -15.11
CA SER A 765 -5.11 -21.24 -15.40
C SER A 765 -5.56 -22.09 -16.59
N ALA A 766 -6.88 -22.32 -16.68
CA ALA A 766 -7.47 -23.06 -17.79
C ALA A 766 -7.14 -22.42 -19.16
N GLY A 767 -6.94 -21.09 -19.19
CA GLY A 767 -6.57 -20.35 -20.40
C GLY A 767 -5.15 -20.68 -20.88
N GLU A 768 -4.14 -20.66 -19.99
CA GLU A 768 -2.76 -21.01 -20.38
C GLU A 768 -2.67 -22.47 -20.83
N LYS A 769 -3.37 -23.39 -20.17
CA LYS A 769 -3.40 -24.80 -20.57
C LYS A 769 -4.01 -25.01 -21.95
N ALA A 770 -5.15 -24.38 -22.21
CA ALA A 770 -5.79 -24.42 -23.53
C ALA A 770 -4.85 -23.87 -24.61
N PHE A 771 -4.16 -22.76 -24.32
CA PHE A 771 -3.19 -22.17 -25.24
C PHE A 771 -1.97 -23.08 -25.49
N ALA A 772 -1.42 -23.71 -24.45
CA ALA A 772 -0.31 -24.66 -24.58
C ALA A 772 -0.69 -25.89 -25.40
N LYS A 773 -1.94 -26.38 -25.27
CA LYS A 773 -2.46 -27.47 -26.10
C LYS A 773 -2.53 -27.09 -27.57
N LEU A 774 -3.03 -25.89 -27.89
CA LEU A 774 -3.09 -25.37 -29.26
C LEU A 774 -1.70 -25.25 -29.91
N LEU A 775 -0.69 -24.88 -29.12
CA LEU A 775 0.71 -24.85 -29.57
C LEU A 775 1.29 -26.25 -29.73
N ALA A 776 1.00 -27.18 -28.82
CA ALA A 776 1.45 -28.57 -28.90
C ALA A 776 0.88 -29.30 -30.13
N GLU A 777 -0.38 -29.07 -30.48
CA GLU A 777 -1.01 -29.56 -31.73
C GLU A 777 -0.27 -29.10 -33.00
N ARG A 778 0.56 -28.05 -32.88
CA ARG A 778 1.40 -27.49 -33.94
C ARG A 778 2.88 -27.86 -33.78
N GLY A 779 3.21 -28.82 -32.92
CA GLY A 779 4.58 -29.26 -32.65
C GLY A 779 5.43 -28.24 -31.88
N ILE A 780 4.81 -27.31 -31.16
CA ILE A 780 5.51 -26.24 -30.42
C ILE A 780 5.49 -26.55 -28.92
N GLU A 781 6.68 -26.67 -28.34
CA GLU A 781 6.87 -26.74 -26.89
C GLU A 781 6.55 -25.37 -26.27
N THR A 782 5.87 -25.34 -25.12
CA THR A 782 5.50 -24.07 -24.47
C THR A 782 6.19 -23.92 -23.13
N VAL A 783 6.74 -22.74 -22.85
CA VAL A 783 7.38 -22.37 -21.59
C VAL A 783 6.73 -21.11 -21.04
N PHE A 784 5.90 -21.25 -20.00
CA PHE A 784 5.36 -20.12 -19.26
C PHE A 784 6.37 -19.66 -18.22
N LEU A 785 6.73 -18.38 -18.28
CA LEU A 785 7.60 -17.75 -17.29
C LEU A 785 6.74 -16.87 -16.39
N ASP A 786 6.51 -17.32 -15.16
CA ASP A 786 5.78 -16.55 -14.17
C ASP A 786 6.68 -15.49 -13.58
N MET A 787 6.62 -14.30 -14.17
CA MET A 787 7.38 -13.12 -13.75
C MET A 787 6.46 -12.13 -13.03
N SER A 788 5.31 -12.62 -12.55
CA SER A 788 4.36 -11.85 -11.79
C SER A 788 4.94 -11.57 -10.39
N ALA A 789 4.73 -10.33 -9.94
CA ALA A 789 4.79 -10.05 -8.52
C ALA A 789 3.38 -10.30 -7.98
N SER A 790 3.24 -11.01 -6.86
CA SER A 790 1.94 -11.35 -6.27
C SER A 790 0.94 -10.18 -6.36
N GLU A 791 -0.29 -10.45 -6.82
CA GLU A 791 -1.24 -9.44 -7.35
C GLU A 791 -1.65 -8.32 -6.37
N GLY A 792 -1.23 -8.36 -5.10
CA GLY A 792 -1.40 -7.27 -4.16
C GLY A 792 -0.28 -6.21 -4.14
N ALA A 793 0.86 -6.45 -4.82
CA ALA A 793 2.10 -5.68 -4.67
C ALA A 793 2.70 -5.11 -5.98
N ALA A 794 2.04 -5.31 -7.13
CA ALA A 794 2.62 -4.98 -8.45
C ALA A 794 2.96 -3.48 -8.63
N HIS A 795 2.08 -2.56 -8.18
CA HIS A 795 2.34 -1.12 -8.29
C HIS A 795 3.54 -0.68 -7.46
N LYS A 796 3.61 -1.17 -6.23
CA LYS A 796 4.68 -0.84 -5.30
C LYS A 796 6.03 -1.33 -5.79
N LEU A 797 6.09 -2.54 -6.36
CA LEU A 797 7.33 -3.05 -6.93
C LEU A 797 7.80 -2.21 -8.12
N VAL A 798 6.87 -1.72 -8.95
CA VAL A 798 7.18 -0.81 -10.07
C VAL A 798 7.72 0.51 -9.55
N THR A 799 7.05 1.15 -8.59
CA THR A 799 7.48 2.45 -8.07
C THR A 799 8.79 2.35 -7.27
N ASP A 800 8.97 1.29 -6.46
CA ASP A 800 10.22 1.00 -5.76
C ASP A 800 11.35 0.80 -6.81
N ALA A 801 11.13 0.03 -7.88
CA ALA A 801 12.14 -0.18 -8.93
C ALA A 801 12.49 1.12 -9.70
N LEU A 802 11.50 1.97 -9.97
CA LEU A 802 11.71 3.29 -10.58
C LEU A 802 12.52 4.22 -9.67
N LEU A 803 12.26 4.23 -8.36
CA LEU A 803 13.06 4.95 -7.35
C LEU A 803 14.54 4.49 -7.39
N GLY A 804 14.77 3.18 -7.55
CA GLY A 804 16.10 2.58 -7.75
C GLY A 804 16.82 2.96 -9.05
N GLY A 805 16.12 3.58 -10.01
CA GLY A 805 16.66 3.93 -11.33
C GLY A 805 16.80 2.76 -12.30
N ARG A 806 16.26 1.59 -11.94
CA ARG A 806 16.23 0.39 -12.80
C ARG A 806 14.81 -0.15 -12.86
N PRO A 807 14.01 0.29 -13.85
CA PRO A 807 12.59 -0.04 -13.95
C PRO A 807 12.34 -1.56 -13.97
N LEU A 808 11.20 -1.99 -13.41
CA LEU A 808 10.85 -3.40 -13.31
C LEU A 808 10.76 -4.08 -14.68
N ALA A 809 10.20 -3.41 -15.70
CA ALA A 809 10.14 -3.93 -17.07
C ALA A 809 11.53 -4.22 -17.66
N VAL A 810 12.54 -3.40 -17.35
CA VAL A 810 13.92 -3.63 -17.81
C VAL A 810 14.49 -4.88 -17.15
N ARG A 811 14.32 -5.02 -15.82
CA ARG A 811 14.76 -6.21 -15.07
C ARG A 811 14.07 -7.48 -15.58
N ARG A 812 12.79 -7.39 -15.93
CA ARG A 812 12.03 -8.48 -16.55
C ARG A 812 12.57 -8.84 -17.93
N ALA A 813 12.87 -7.84 -18.76
CA ALA A 813 13.46 -8.07 -20.08
C ALA A 813 14.85 -8.73 -19.98
N GLU A 814 15.69 -8.29 -19.04
CA GLU A 814 16.99 -8.92 -18.74
C GLU A 814 16.82 -10.39 -18.32
N ALA A 815 15.90 -10.67 -17.39
CA ALA A 815 15.60 -12.02 -16.94
C ALA A 815 15.04 -12.91 -18.06
N LEU A 816 14.20 -12.34 -18.93
CA LEU A 816 13.64 -13.02 -20.10
C LEU A 816 14.72 -13.43 -21.11
N VAL A 817 15.69 -12.55 -21.38
CA VAL A 817 16.86 -12.88 -22.21
C VAL A 817 17.66 -14.02 -21.60
N ALA A 818 17.91 -13.99 -20.29
CA ALA A 818 18.66 -15.04 -19.60
C ALA A 818 17.94 -16.40 -19.70
N ALA A 819 16.62 -16.42 -19.49
CA ALA A 819 15.79 -17.61 -19.62
C ALA A 819 15.81 -18.18 -21.05
N ALA A 820 15.62 -17.33 -22.06
CA ALA A 820 15.64 -17.74 -23.46
C ALA A 820 17.00 -18.33 -23.88
N ARG A 821 18.12 -17.74 -23.42
CA ARG A 821 19.46 -18.29 -23.65
C ARG A 821 19.67 -19.65 -22.99
N ALA A 822 19.14 -19.86 -21.79
CA ALA A 822 19.23 -21.15 -21.11
C ALA A 822 18.44 -22.23 -21.86
N LEU A 823 17.25 -21.91 -22.37
CA LEU A 823 16.44 -22.81 -23.19
C LEU A 823 17.13 -23.15 -24.52
N ASP A 824 17.71 -22.15 -25.19
CA ASP A 824 18.45 -22.35 -26.44
C ASP A 824 19.70 -23.24 -26.23
N ALA A 825 20.42 -23.02 -25.13
CA ALA A 825 21.58 -23.82 -24.74
C ALA A 825 21.21 -25.27 -24.40
N GLU A 826 20.11 -25.51 -23.68
CA GLU A 826 19.58 -26.85 -23.38
C GLU A 826 19.31 -27.65 -24.68
N ARG A 827 18.94 -26.95 -25.76
CA ARG A 827 18.60 -27.54 -27.06
C ARG A 827 19.76 -27.49 -28.08
N GLY A 828 20.93 -26.99 -27.69
CA GLY A 828 22.11 -26.89 -28.55
C GLY A 828 21.88 -26.09 -29.84
N ALA A 829 21.07 -25.02 -29.79
CA ALA A 829 20.69 -24.16 -30.92
C ALA A 829 20.00 -24.88 -32.10
N ARG A 830 19.42 -26.06 -31.87
CA ARG A 830 18.74 -26.84 -32.93
C ARG A 830 17.29 -26.45 -33.15
N VAL A 831 16.62 -25.94 -32.10
CA VAL A 831 15.19 -25.63 -32.08
C VAL A 831 15.02 -24.13 -31.84
N PRO A 832 14.37 -23.37 -32.73
CA PRO A 832 14.18 -21.92 -32.55
C PRO A 832 13.33 -21.62 -31.31
N VAL A 833 13.73 -20.58 -30.57
CA VAL A 833 12.95 -20.01 -29.47
C VAL A 833 12.15 -18.82 -30.00
N ILE A 834 10.83 -18.83 -29.83
CA ILE A 834 9.92 -17.73 -30.18
C ILE A 834 9.27 -17.17 -28.92
N ALA A 835 8.78 -15.93 -28.98
CA ALA A 835 8.05 -15.31 -27.86
C ALA A 835 6.59 -15.06 -28.22
N CYS A 836 5.68 -15.34 -27.27
CA CYS A 836 4.25 -15.04 -27.41
C CYS A 836 3.81 -14.14 -26.25
N ALA A 837 3.52 -12.88 -26.56
CA ALA A 837 3.02 -11.89 -25.60
C ALA A 837 1.50 -11.72 -25.71
N GLN A 838 0.81 -11.82 -24.57
CA GLN A 838 -0.66 -11.87 -24.51
C GLN A 838 -1.32 -10.52 -24.15
N GLY A 839 -0.54 -9.44 -24.07
CA GLY A 839 -0.96 -8.07 -23.78
C GLY A 839 0.18 -7.07 -23.99
N LEU A 840 -0.12 -5.78 -23.80
CA LEU A 840 0.84 -4.68 -23.98
C LEU A 840 2.07 -4.81 -23.07
N ASP A 841 1.86 -5.18 -21.80
CA ASP A 841 2.95 -5.29 -20.82
C ASP A 841 3.96 -6.36 -21.21
N GLU A 842 3.45 -7.57 -21.51
CA GLU A 842 4.26 -8.69 -21.98
C GLU A 842 4.97 -8.32 -23.29
N ALA A 843 4.26 -7.67 -24.21
CA ALA A 843 4.81 -7.32 -25.50
C ALA A 843 5.92 -6.28 -25.37
N LEU A 844 5.78 -5.30 -24.47
CA LEU A 844 6.84 -4.32 -24.21
C LEU A 844 8.08 -5.00 -23.63
N VAL A 845 7.93 -5.90 -22.65
CA VAL A 845 9.06 -6.66 -22.08
C VAL A 845 9.76 -7.53 -23.14
N VAL A 846 8.99 -8.23 -23.99
CA VAL A 846 9.52 -9.05 -25.09
C VAL A 846 10.26 -8.21 -26.13
N LEU A 847 9.68 -7.07 -26.52
CA LEU A 847 10.29 -6.18 -27.51
C LEU A 847 11.55 -5.50 -26.97
N LEU A 848 11.59 -5.13 -25.68
CA LEU A 848 12.81 -4.62 -25.04
C LEU A 848 13.92 -5.69 -25.01
N ALA A 849 13.58 -6.92 -24.60
CA ALA A 849 14.51 -8.06 -24.63
C ALA A 849 15.07 -8.29 -26.04
N GLN A 850 14.20 -8.27 -27.05
CA GLN A 850 14.58 -8.46 -28.44
C GLN A 850 15.44 -7.32 -28.99
N ALA A 851 15.05 -6.07 -28.78
CA ALA A 851 15.77 -4.91 -29.28
C ALA A 851 17.19 -4.79 -28.68
N CYS A 852 17.39 -5.31 -27.45
CA CYS A 852 18.67 -5.24 -26.76
C CYS A 852 19.59 -6.44 -27.06
N GLU A 853 19.09 -7.69 -27.02
CA GLU A 853 19.93 -8.90 -27.01
C GLU A 853 19.51 -9.97 -28.03
N ARG A 854 18.40 -9.75 -28.75
CA ARG A 854 17.86 -10.63 -29.81
C ARG A 854 17.77 -12.13 -29.45
N PRO A 855 17.17 -12.51 -28.31
CA PRO A 855 17.10 -13.92 -27.89
C PRO A 855 16.05 -14.75 -28.66
N PHE A 856 15.16 -14.14 -29.43
CA PHE A 856 14.06 -14.84 -30.11
C PHE A 856 14.22 -14.83 -31.63
N ALA A 857 13.79 -15.92 -32.27
CA ALA A 857 13.72 -16.09 -33.72
C ALA A 857 12.44 -15.50 -34.35
N GLY A 858 11.41 -15.25 -33.54
CA GLY A 858 10.14 -14.68 -33.96
C GLY A 858 9.27 -14.30 -32.77
N ILE A 859 8.37 -13.33 -32.97
CA ILE A 859 7.54 -12.78 -31.89
C ILE A 859 6.08 -12.72 -32.35
N VAL A 860 5.16 -13.14 -31.49
CA VAL A 860 3.72 -12.91 -31.63
C VAL A 860 3.26 -12.01 -30.48
N CYS A 861 2.63 -10.88 -30.81
CA CYS A 861 2.05 -9.96 -29.85
C CYS A 861 0.54 -9.86 -30.05
N ARG A 862 -0.23 -10.00 -28.97
CA ARG A 862 -1.67 -9.73 -28.95
C ARG A 862 -1.96 -8.42 -28.25
N GLY A 863 -2.77 -7.55 -28.87
CA GLY A 863 -3.21 -6.29 -28.27
C GLY A 863 -2.11 -5.22 -28.15
N LEU A 864 -1.12 -5.25 -29.06
CA LEU A 864 -0.08 -4.23 -29.13
C LEU A 864 -0.60 -3.03 -29.95
N PRO A 865 -0.70 -1.81 -29.38
CA PRO A 865 -1.08 -0.62 -30.12
C PRO A 865 0.03 -0.20 -31.10
N ASP A 866 -0.28 0.76 -31.98
CA ASP A 866 0.69 1.27 -32.95
C ASP A 866 1.81 2.09 -32.31
N SER A 867 1.55 2.69 -31.15
CA SER A 867 2.48 3.55 -30.42
C SER A 867 2.24 3.49 -28.91
N LEU A 868 3.31 3.68 -28.13
CA LEU A 868 3.23 3.96 -26.70
C LEU A 868 2.52 5.29 -26.41
N GLY A 869 2.29 6.17 -27.39
CA GLY A 869 1.42 7.33 -27.25
C GLY A 869 -0.01 6.96 -26.82
N ALA A 870 -0.49 5.77 -27.18
CA ALA A 870 -1.79 5.25 -26.73
C ALA A 870 -1.82 4.95 -25.21
N ALA A 871 -0.67 4.85 -24.54
CA ALA A 871 -0.60 4.71 -23.08
C ALA A 871 -1.16 5.94 -22.33
N PHE A 872 -1.26 7.08 -23.01
CA PHE A 872 -1.84 8.28 -22.42
C PHE A 872 -3.37 8.31 -22.53
N ASP A 873 -3.96 7.36 -23.26
CA ASP A 873 -5.39 7.06 -23.32
C ASP A 873 -5.76 6.11 -22.17
N ASP A 874 -7.03 6.09 -21.74
CA ASP A 874 -7.45 5.36 -20.54
C ASP A 874 -7.02 3.87 -20.58
N GLY A 875 -6.28 3.41 -19.56
CA GLY A 875 -5.97 1.99 -19.37
C GLY A 875 -4.50 1.57 -19.35
N PHE A 876 -3.53 2.48 -19.25
CA PHE A 876 -2.12 2.08 -19.15
C PHE A 876 -1.83 1.24 -17.90
N SER A 877 -1.28 0.05 -18.15
CA SER A 877 -0.93 -0.90 -17.11
C SER A 877 0.38 -0.49 -16.41
N PRO A 878 0.43 -0.48 -15.08
CA PRO A 878 1.57 0.00 -14.33
C PRO A 878 2.81 -0.88 -14.45
N SER A 879 2.67 -2.16 -14.85
CA SER A 879 3.75 -3.15 -14.72
C SER A 879 4.92 -2.97 -15.71
N SER A 880 4.73 -2.16 -16.75
CA SER A 880 5.75 -1.91 -17.78
C SER A 880 6.15 -0.44 -17.96
N SER A 881 5.93 0.37 -16.92
CA SER A 881 6.40 1.75 -16.89
C SER A 881 7.93 1.82 -16.95
N VAL A 882 8.49 2.46 -17.98
CA VAL A 882 9.94 2.64 -18.16
C VAL A 882 10.27 4.12 -18.21
N TRP A 883 11.14 4.57 -17.30
CA TRP A 883 11.57 5.97 -17.22
C TRP A 883 12.27 6.41 -18.52
N ARG A 884 11.76 7.48 -19.16
CA ARG A 884 12.33 8.15 -20.34
C ARG A 884 12.43 7.27 -21.61
N LEU A 885 11.63 6.21 -21.72
CA LEU A 885 11.68 5.32 -22.88
C LEU A 885 11.45 6.07 -24.21
N LEU A 886 10.51 7.01 -24.25
CA LEU A 886 10.16 7.74 -25.48
C LEU A 886 11.25 8.69 -25.97
N GLU A 887 12.30 8.94 -25.18
CA GLU A 887 13.47 9.67 -25.66
C GLU A 887 14.38 8.80 -26.55
N ALA A 888 14.22 7.48 -26.51
CA ALA A 888 15.07 6.54 -27.22
C ALA A 888 14.32 5.60 -28.16
N ALA A 889 13.07 5.22 -27.84
CA ALA A 889 12.28 4.33 -28.69
C ALA A 889 10.76 4.44 -28.43
N ASP A 890 10.00 4.20 -29.48
CA ASP A 890 8.57 3.87 -29.45
C ASP A 890 8.34 2.44 -29.99
N LEU A 891 7.12 1.91 -29.98
CA LEU A 891 6.79 0.56 -30.48
C LEU A 891 7.26 0.32 -31.92
N PRO A 892 7.09 1.25 -32.89
CA PRO A 892 7.62 1.05 -34.24
C PRO A 892 9.15 0.93 -34.26
N THR A 893 9.84 1.74 -33.47
CA THR A 893 11.30 1.68 -33.30
C THR A 893 11.74 0.34 -32.72
N LEU A 894 11.07 -0.13 -31.66
CA LEU A 894 11.37 -1.42 -31.02
C LEU A 894 11.13 -2.59 -31.97
N ARG A 895 10.07 -2.55 -32.77
CA ARG A 895 9.76 -3.55 -33.79
C ARG A 895 10.80 -3.57 -34.92
N ALA A 896 11.27 -2.41 -35.37
CA ALA A 896 12.33 -2.35 -36.36
C ALA A 896 13.67 -2.88 -35.81
N LEU A 897 13.97 -2.59 -34.54
CA LEU A 897 15.15 -3.12 -33.85
C LEU A 897 15.09 -4.64 -33.61
N ALA A 898 13.89 -5.23 -33.62
CA ALA A 898 13.69 -6.64 -33.32
C ALA A 898 14.48 -7.56 -34.27
N GLY A 899 14.63 -7.16 -35.55
CA GLY A 899 15.42 -7.88 -36.54
C GLY A 899 14.88 -9.27 -36.91
N VAL A 900 13.66 -9.59 -36.47
CA VAL A 900 12.95 -10.85 -36.71
C VAL A 900 11.48 -10.56 -37.02
N PRO A 901 10.72 -11.50 -37.61
CA PRO A 901 9.30 -11.30 -37.82
C PRO A 901 8.54 -11.06 -36.50
N VAL A 902 7.72 -10.01 -36.48
CA VAL A 902 6.83 -9.66 -35.35
C VAL A 902 5.39 -9.65 -35.85
N ALA A 903 4.63 -10.68 -35.51
CA ALA A 903 3.20 -10.78 -35.80
C ALA A 903 2.41 -9.99 -34.75
N VAL A 904 1.60 -9.02 -35.17
CA VAL A 904 0.75 -8.21 -34.28
C VAL A 904 -0.72 -8.54 -34.54
N LEU A 905 -1.38 -9.02 -33.49
CA LEU A 905 -2.78 -9.41 -33.51
C LEU A 905 -3.63 -8.43 -32.68
N PRO A 906 -4.90 -8.18 -33.06
CA PRO A 906 -5.83 -7.39 -32.26
C PRO A 906 -6.00 -7.97 -30.84
N ALA A 907 -6.38 -7.14 -29.87
CA ALA A 907 -6.53 -7.56 -28.47
C ALA A 907 -7.58 -8.69 -28.31
N GLU A 908 -8.64 -8.63 -29.12
CA GLU A 908 -9.74 -9.58 -29.20
C GLU A 908 -9.41 -10.87 -29.97
N ALA A 909 -8.19 -11.02 -30.47
CA ALA A 909 -7.79 -12.22 -31.20
C ALA A 909 -7.87 -13.47 -30.32
N ALA A 910 -8.55 -14.49 -30.85
CA ALA A 910 -8.68 -15.79 -30.22
C ALA A 910 -7.32 -16.50 -30.08
N ALA A 911 -7.18 -17.36 -29.07
CA ALA A 911 -5.94 -18.07 -28.76
C ALA A 911 -5.47 -18.95 -29.94
N GLU A 912 -6.39 -19.49 -30.73
CA GLU A 912 -6.14 -20.28 -31.92
C GLU A 912 -5.37 -19.49 -32.98
N ARG A 913 -5.73 -18.21 -33.17
CA ARG A 913 -5.06 -17.32 -34.13
C ARG A 913 -3.64 -16.99 -33.68
N VAL A 914 -3.45 -16.78 -32.37
CA VAL A 914 -2.11 -16.59 -31.79
C VAL A 914 -1.24 -17.85 -32.01
N ALA A 915 -1.81 -19.03 -31.81
CA ALA A 915 -1.11 -20.30 -32.03
C ALA A 915 -0.81 -20.56 -33.52
N GLU A 916 -1.69 -20.14 -34.43
CA GLU A 916 -1.47 -20.20 -35.89
C GLU A 916 -0.27 -19.35 -36.32
N GLU A 917 -0.20 -18.09 -35.89
CA GLU A 917 0.94 -17.21 -36.17
C GLU A 917 2.24 -17.75 -35.57
N ALA A 918 2.20 -18.23 -34.31
CA ALA A 918 3.35 -18.91 -33.70
C ALA A 918 3.79 -20.13 -34.51
N GLY A 919 2.82 -20.85 -35.07
CA GLY A 919 3.01 -21.97 -35.99
C GLY A 919 3.70 -21.60 -37.30
N ALA A 920 3.42 -20.42 -37.85
CA ALA A 920 4.08 -19.91 -39.05
C ALA A 920 5.53 -19.50 -38.76
N LEU A 921 5.78 -18.83 -37.63
CA LEU A 921 7.11 -18.39 -37.21
C LEU A 921 8.05 -19.55 -36.84
N ALA A 922 7.50 -20.67 -36.36
CA ALA A 922 8.27 -21.87 -36.05
C ALA A 922 8.94 -22.52 -37.30
N GLY A 923 8.54 -22.15 -38.51
CA GLY A 923 9.10 -22.68 -39.77
C GLY A 923 10.20 -21.84 -40.42
N THR A 924 10.45 -20.62 -39.93
CA THR A 924 11.46 -19.70 -40.45
C THR A 924 12.73 -19.77 -39.61
N ARG A 925 13.88 -20.03 -40.24
CA ARG A 925 15.19 -20.03 -39.59
C ARG A 925 16.08 -18.94 -40.18
#